data_AF-A0A6P0TM93-F1
#
_entry.id   AF-A0A6P0TM93-F1
#
_cell.length_a   1.000
_cell.length_b   1.000
_cell.length_c   1.000
_cell.angle_alpha   90.00
_cell.angle_beta   90.00
_cell.angle_gamma   90.00
#
_symmetry.space_group_name_H-M   'P 1'
#
loop_
_entity.id
_entity.type
_entity.pdbx_description
1 polymer ?
#
loop_
_entity_poly.entity_id
_entity_poly.type
_entity_poly.pdbx_seq_one_letter_code
_entity_poly.pdbx_strand_id
1 'polypeptide(L)'
;MNQKVEWYELERREQYAPLLPASSIHTSSCPVAVEPSRSGYSDDFTFEVLFEGADTWEWKSPATTAIVQAYVTDLPNVRSHRLSNEDRTRTVCAAKIGLKTAIMNARLYDLPGFGAIDADYGGVIRNFIQQTDCIVYVAAAMKPLDENDLELLRSIHTHHRLTRKPVFFVLTQIDRAWNYDESSGKIQWETVRDANNGFLEQKFLTADGKIDSTFIGEGFIPVSPAFDAKGRALATQNPEDSQKYVADSGMEFLRQGFNDYLKNTSGPKHLVELALETQRLLSRLSQDIKQRYADESTPIRDAQRKIKGYKAQCGTIIEKKTKAVQDLENLGQVEITRAFASSDPDNLALYLSEHLSEKIKSTNVLQGKEIDSIDADKARLVQDWMNRNTKGLIPRWLSCWESFKGQSNALIDRLLTEALVAKQEAQGSDSDGEADITEAKVEERLITRYVDERAEAFKDTFDLMSKTWGAWTIVAGLGAAVSSVPQVIALLGVSSTPVGLGLLATALIGASYNHHKLSKQLNERREMMIAEFPEYAQKIVKEYRIQAEEIVNSRIGFLIEIIDNEIDSLSNSISLLEQRLGTDESLDRGRRLEKLADLIQECQEVDNKIKELCSSAENIQTNIATDDSAIATS
;
A
#
# COMPACT_ATOMS: atom_id res chain seq x y z
N MET A 1 -41.12 -7.05 6.41
CA MET A 1 -40.89 -8.07 7.46
C MET A 1 -39.77 -7.50 8.33
N ASN A 2 -40.11 -6.95 9.50
CA ASN A 2 -39.15 -6.28 10.38
C ASN A 2 -38.27 -7.33 11.07
N GLN A 3 -37.14 -7.69 10.47
CA GLN A 3 -36.10 -8.42 11.17
C GLN A 3 -35.47 -7.47 12.19
N LYS A 4 -35.70 -7.77 13.46
CA LYS A 4 -35.12 -7.08 14.61
C LYS A 4 -33.61 -7.33 14.55
N VAL A 5 -32.83 -6.31 14.21
CA VAL A 5 -31.38 -6.34 14.41
C VAL A 5 -31.17 -6.37 15.92
N GLU A 6 -30.71 -7.49 16.47
CA GLU A 6 -30.35 -7.59 17.88
C GLU A 6 -29.07 -6.78 18.12
N TRP A 7 -29.26 -5.51 18.47
CA TRP A 7 -28.20 -4.68 19.03
C TRP A 7 -27.94 -5.17 20.44
N TYR A 8 -26.70 -5.51 20.74
CA TYR A 8 -26.24 -5.75 22.11
C TYR A 8 -26.56 -4.50 22.94
N GLU A 9 -27.53 -4.61 23.84
CA GLU A 9 -27.94 -3.53 24.73
C GLU A 9 -26.73 -3.07 25.56
N LEU A 10 -26.38 -1.80 25.41
CA LEU A 10 -25.26 -1.06 26.02
C LEU A 10 -25.28 -0.98 27.56
N GLU A 11 -26.07 -1.79 28.28
CA GLU A 11 -26.37 -1.56 29.71
C GLU A 11 -26.19 -2.76 30.65
N ARG A 12 -25.54 -3.87 30.26
CA ARG A 12 -25.16 -4.92 31.23
C ARG A 12 -23.64 -5.10 31.29
N ARG A 13 -23.07 -4.83 32.47
CA ARG A 13 -21.65 -5.07 32.83
C ARG A 13 -21.15 -6.52 32.63
N GLU A 14 -22.03 -7.44 32.23
CA GLU A 14 -21.75 -8.84 31.95
C GLU A 14 -21.59 -9.15 30.44
N GLN A 15 -21.84 -8.18 29.54
CA GLN A 15 -21.80 -8.38 28.10
C GLN A 15 -20.79 -7.45 27.42
N TYR A 16 -19.99 -8.02 26.52
CA TYR A 16 -19.00 -7.36 25.67
C TYR A 16 -19.63 -6.18 24.90
N ALA A 17 -19.13 -4.95 25.14
CA ALA A 17 -19.51 -3.75 24.38
C ALA A 17 -18.41 -3.44 23.33
N PRO A 18 -18.61 -3.79 22.05
CA PRO A 18 -17.57 -3.66 21.04
C PRO A 18 -17.31 -2.19 20.68
N LEU A 19 -16.04 -1.82 20.48
CA LEU A 19 -15.64 -0.47 20.09
C LEU A 19 -16.22 -0.04 18.74
N LEU A 20 -16.25 -0.97 17.79
CA LEU A 20 -16.84 -0.81 16.47
C LEU A 20 -18.19 -1.52 16.41
N PRO A 21 -19.11 -1.14 15.50
CA PRO A 21 -20.39 -1.81 15.35
C PRO A 21 -20.20 -3.31 15.04
N ALA A 22 -20.68 -4.18 15.92
CA ALA A 22 -20.70 -5.62 15.68
C ALA A 22 -22.07 -6.03 15.12
N SER A 23 -22.11 -6.43 13.85
CA SER A 23 -23.33 -6.88 13.19
C SER A 23 -23.01 -7.98 12.19
N SER A 24 -23.96 -8.88 11.95
CA SER A 24 -23.91 -9.85 10.84
C SER A 24 -24.26 -9.24 9.48
N ILE A 25 -24.57 -7.93 9.45
CA ILE A 25 -24.92 -7.14 8.27
C ILE A 25 -23.89 -6.01 8.16
N HIS A 26 -23.57 -5.55 6.95
CA HIS A 26 -22.67 -4.42 6.72
C HIS A 26 -23.11 -3.18 7.53
N THR A 27 -22.34 -2.81 8.54
CA THR A 27 -22.65 -1.67 9.43
C THR A 27 -21.57 -0.61 9.46
N SER A 28 -20.32 -0.95 9.14
CA SER A 28 -19.24 0.03 8.98
C SER A 28 -19.43 0.77 7.65
N SER A 29 -19.46 2.10 7.68
CA SER A 29 -19.67 2.93 6.49
C SER A 29 -18.41 3.65 6.00
N CYS A 30 -17.35 3.64 6.79
CA CYS A 30 -16.07 4.24 6.43
C CYS A 30 -14.91 3.37 6.94
N PRO A 31 -13.71 3.51 6.35
CA PRO A 31 -12.49 2.93 6.91
C PRO A 31 -12.20 3.50 8.28
N VAL A 32 -11.82 2.62 9.21
CA VAL A 32 -11.42 3.00 10.57
C VAL A 32 -9.99 2.55 10.83
N ALA A 33 -9.10 3.50 11.12
CA ALA A 33 -7.76 3.20 11.59
C ALA A 33 -7.75 3.08 13.12
N VAL A 34 -7.27 1.97 13.64
CA VAL A 34 -7.03 1.76 15.08
C VAL A 34 -5.52 1.63 15.29
N GLU A 35 -4.95 2.51 16.11
CA GLU A 35 -3.50 2.56 16.33
C GLU A 35 -3.13 2.80 17.80
N PRO A 36 -1.91 2.46 18.24
CA PRO A 36 -1.41 2.87 19.55
C PRO A 36 -1.38 4.41 19.65
N SER A 37 -1.96 4.94 20.73
CA SER A 37 -1.95 6.37 21.01
C SER A 37 -0.55 6.83 21.40
N ARG A 38 -0.07 7.91 20.77
CA ARG A 38 1.20 8.56 21.12
C ARG A 38 1.07 9.65 22.18
N SER A 39 -0.15 9.94 22.63
CA SER A 39 -0.47 11.10 23.46
C SER A 39 -0.77 10.71 24.92
N GLY A 40 -0.29 11.53 25.86
CA GLY A 40 -0.46 11.34 27.30
C GLY A 40 -1.85 11.69 27.84
N TYR A 41 -2.92 11.44 27.08
CA TYR A 41 -4.27 11.77 27.50
C TYR A 41 -4.76 10.90 28.68
N SER A 42 -5.72 11.44 29.43
CA SER A 42 -6.36 10.75 30.56
C SER A 42 -7.19 9.55 30.10
N ASP A 43 -7.83 9.67 28.94
CA ASP A 43 -8.85 8.74 28.44
C ASP A 43 -8.25 7.46 27.88
N ASP A 44 -9.03 6.37 27.90
CA ASP A 44 -8.59 5.04 27.44
C ASP A 44 -8.32 5.01 25.92
N PHE A 45 -9.00 5.86 25.15
CA PHE A 45 -8.76 6.04 23.73
C PHE A 45 -9.13 7.46 23.25
N THR A 46 -8.59 7.82 22.09
CA THR A 46 -8.87 9.07 21.37
C THR A 46 -9.70 8.80 20.13
N PHE A 47 -10.49 9.77 19.67
CA PHE A 47 -11.33 9.61 18.48
C PHE A 47 -11.30 10.84 17.58
N GLU A 48 -10.93 10.62 16.32
CA GLU A 48 -10.84 11.63 15.27
C GLU A 48 -11.63 11.18 14.04
N VAL A 49 -12.24 12.15 13.35
CA VAL A 49 -13.08 11.90 12.18
C VAL A 49 -12.70 12.85 11.06
N LEU A 50 -12.56 12.32 9.85
CA LEU A 50 -12.39 13.10 8.62
C LEU A 50 -13.72 13.09 7.85
N PHE A 51 -14.27 14.27 7.60
CA PHE A 51 -15.49 14.42 6.82
C PHE A 51 -15.20 14.70 5.35
N GLU A 52 -16.17 14.42 4.51
CA GLU A 52 -16.12 14.76 3.09
C GLU A 52 -15.96 16.27 2.87
N GLY A 53 -15.01 16.65 2.03
CA GLY A 53 -14.65 18.05 1.75
C GLY A 53 -13.89 18.77 2.86
N ALA A 54 -13.49 18.07 3.94
CA ALA A 54 -12.64 18.63 4.98
C ALA A 54 -11.17 18.32 4.72
N ASP A 55 -10.30 19.32 4.90
CA ASP A 55 -8.84 19.17 4.74
C ASP A 55 -8.14 18.70 6.03
N THR A 56 -8.87 18.60 7.15
CA THR A 56 -8.30 18.31 8.47
C THR A 56 -9.15 17.33 9.28
N TRP A 57 -8.48 16.58 10.15
CA TRP A 57 -9.12 15.67 11.09
C TRP A 57 -9.78 16.44 12.23
N GLU A 58 -11.02 16.06 12.57
CA GLU A 58 -11.77 16.67 13.67
C GLU A 58 -11.81 15.76 14.88
N TRP A 59 -11.35 16.28 16.02
CA TRP A 59 -11.42 15.59 17.30
C TRP A 59 -12.85 15.50 17.83
N LYS A 60 -13.25 14.34 18.35
CA LYS A 60 -14.59 14.10 18.92
C LYS A 60 -14.47 13.67 20.38
N SER A 61 -14.93 14.56 21.28
CA SER A 61 -14.92 14.38 22.74
C SER A 61 -16.31 14.60 23.34
N PRO A 62 -16.77 13.78 24.30
CA PRO A 62 -16.06 12.62 24.86
C PRO A 62 -15.99 11.44 23.89
N ALA A 63 -14.84 10.75 23.87
CA ALA A 63 -14.65 9.54 23.08
C ALA A 63 -15.27 8.36 23.84
N THR A 64 -16.50 7.97 23.47
CA THR A 64 -17.18 6.80 24.03
C THR A 64 -17.49 5.79 22.93
N THR A 65 -17.65 4.52 23.28
CA THR A 65 -18.04 3.45 22.35
C THR A 65 -19.27 3.83 21.53
N ALA A 66 -20.29 4.39 22.16
CA ALA A 66 -21.52 4.82 21.48
C ALA A 66 -21.27 5.95 20.47
N ILE A 67 -20.39 6.90 20.81
CA ILE A 67 -19.98 7.96 19.89
C ILE A 67 -19.20 7.37 18.72
N VAL A 68 -18.19 6.53 18.95
CA VAL A 68 -17.45 5.87 17.86
C VAL A 68 -18.41 5.19 16.89
N GLN A 69 -19.29 4.33 17.41
CA GLN A 69 -20.29 3.62 16.61
C GLN A 69 -21.18 4.57 15.80
N ALA A 70 -21.60 5.71 16.35
CA ALA A 70 -22.45 6.69 15.66
C ALA A 70 -21.78 7.39 14.47
N TYR A 71 -20.44 7.49 14.46
CA TYR A 71 -19.70 8.12 13.36
C TYR A 71 -19.28 7.11 12.28
N VAL A 72 -19.06 5.85 12.65
CA VAL A 72 -18.57 4.81 11.72
C VAL A 72 -19.68 3.96 11.10
N THR A 73 -20.96 4.33 11.31
CA THR A 73 -22.11 3.64 10.73
C THR A 73 -23.04 4.57 9.95
N ASP A 74 -23.77 3.99 8.98
CA ASP A 74 -24.81 4.68 8.20
C ASP A 74 -26.22 4.47 8.73
N LEU A 75 -26.39 3.65 9.77
CA LEU A 75 -27.70 3.36 10.31
C LEU A 75 -28.35 4.62 10.91
N PRO A 76 -29.52 5.07 10.42
CA PRO A 76 -30.10 6.35 10.81
C PRO A 76 -30.36 6.49 12.32
N ASN A 77 -30.76 5.40 12.98
CA ASN A 77 -31.05 5.35 14.41
C ASN A 77 -29.80 5.43 15.30
N VAL A 78 -28.62 5.08 14.77
CA VAL A 78 -27.34 5.18 15.48
C VAL A 78 -26.66 6.50 15.15
N ARG A 79 -26.71 6.92 13.87
CA ARG A 79 -26.19 8.21 13.38
C ARG A 79 -26.79 9.42 14.10
N SER A 80 -28.03 9.32 14.59
CA SER A 80 -28.66 10.37 15.40
C SER A 80 -27.93 10.65 16.73
N HIS A 81 -27.08 9.74 17.20
CA HIS A 81 -26.27 9.89 18.42
C HIS A 81 -24.96 10.66 18.20
N ARG A 82 -24.65 11.10 16.97
CA ARG A 82 -23.50 12.01 16.73
C ARG A 82 -23.63 13.29 17.57
N LEU A 83 -22.48 13.82 17.99
CA LEU A 83 -22.36 14.84 19.03
C LEU A 83 -23.06 16.17 18.67
N SER A 84 -22.92 16.63 17.43
CA SER A 84 -23.51 17.89 16.96
C SER A 84 -24.59 17.65 15.91
N ASN A 85 -25.53 18.59 15.78
CA ASN A 85 -26.53 18.56 14.69
C ASN A 85 -25.89 18.68 13.30
N GLU A 86 -24.76 19.36 13.20
CA GLU A 86 -23.98 19.51 11.97
C GLU A 86 -23.32 18.19 11.56
N ASP A 87 -22.73 17.46 12.50
CA ASP A 87 -22.09 16.16 12.23
C ASP A 87 -23.11 15.11 11.75
N ARG A 88 -24.38 15.25 12.15
CA ARG A 88 -25.46 14.35 11.72
C ARG A 88 -25.73 14.47 10.22
N THR A 89 -25.50 15.62 9.60
CA THR A 89 -25.76 15.82 8.17
C THR A 89 -24.55 15.56 7.29
N ARG A 90 -23.34 15.53 7.85
CA ARG A 90 -22.08 15.34 7.11
C ARG A 90 -21.75 13.86 6.86
N THR A 91 -21.09 13.59 5.74
CA THR A 91 -20.56 12.26 5.38
C THR A 91 -19.20 12.06 6.00
N VAL A 92 -18.98 10.93 6.66
CA VAL A 92 -17.67 10.57 7.23
C VAL A 92 -16.88 9.80 6.19
N CYS A 93 -15.72 10.30 5.80
CA CYS A 93 -14.84 9.63 4.85
C CYS A 93 -13.92 8.62 5.53
N ALA A 94 -13.41 8.94 6.72
CA ALA A 94 -12.54 8.07 7.48
C ALA A 94 -12.63 8.38 8.98
N ALA A 95 -12.33 7.39 9.81
CA ALA A 95 -12.25 7.56 11.25
C ALA A 95 -10.93 7.01 11.80
N LYS A 96 -10.49 7.55 12.93
CA LYS A 96 -9.23 7.16 13.57
C LYS A 96 -9.43 7.05 15.08
N ILE A 97 -8.93 5.96 15.63
CA ILE A 97 -8.97 5.61 17.05
C ILE A 97 -7.55 5.41 17.56
N GLY A 98 -7.15 6.17 18.56
CA GLY A 98 -5.87 5.98 19.25
C GLY A 98 -6.08 5.25 20.58
N LEU A 99 -5.57 4.04 20.72
CA LEU A 99 -5.68 3.24 21.96
C LEU A 99 -4.51 3.53 22.91
N LYS A 100 -4.79 3.91 24.16
CA LYS A 100 -3.73 4.16 25.16
C LYS A 100 -2.93 2.90 25.47
N THR A 101 -3.60 1.76 25.58
CA THR A 101 -2.99 0.45 25.81
C THR A 101 -3.34 -0.47 24.64
N ALA A 102 -2.54 -0.43 23.58
CA ALA A 102 -2.64 -1.35 22.47
C ALA A 102 -1.90 -2.66 22.80
N ILE A 103 -2.51 -3.81 22.52
CA ILE A 103 -1.90 -5.14 22.74
C ILE A 103 -0.82 -5.42 21.68
N MET A 104 -0.94 -4.81 20.50
CA MET A 104 0.03 -4.94 19.41
C MET A 104 0.49 -3.56 18.97
N ASN A 105 1.77 -3.43 18.63
CA ASN A 105 2.35 -2.22 18.05
C ASN A 105 2.10 -2.18 16.53
N ALA A 106 0.83 -2.24 16.14
CA ALA A 106 0.41 -2.25 14.75
C ALA A 106 -0.76 -1.29 14.55
N ARG A 107 -0.85 -0.72 13.35
CA ARG A 107 -2.04 0.00 12.89
C ARG A 107 -2.96 -0.97 12.18
N LEU A 108 -4.19 -1.08 12.68
CA LEU A 108 -5.23 -1.92 12.09
C LEU A 108 -6.18 -1.04 11.29
N TYR A 109 -6.50 -1.45 10.07
CA TYR A 109 -7.52 -0.80 9.27
C TYR A 109 -8.74 -1.72 9.21
N ASP A 110 -9.81 -1.33 9.90
CA ASP A 110 -11.12 -1.93 9.68
C ASP A 110 -11.68 -1.34 8.39
N LEU A 111 -11.90 -2.22 7.42
CA LEU A 111 -12.49 -1.82 6.15
C LEU A 111 -13.99 -2.14 6.21
N PRO A 112 -14.83 -1.29 5.63
CA PRO A 112 -16.24 -1.60 5.46
C PRO A 112 -16.46 -2.97 4.76
N GLY A 113 -17.69 -3.48 4.78
CA GLY A 113 -17.99 -4.78 4.19
C GLY A 113 -18.05 -4.77 2.65
N PHE A 114 -17.61 -5.86 2.02
CA PHE A 114 -17.73 -6.07 0.56
C PHE A 114 -19.22 -6.05 0.15
N GLY A 115 -19.60 -5.13 -0.73
CA GLY A 115 -21.01 -4.89 -1.12
C GLY A 115 -21.61 -3.56 -0.65
N ALA A 116 -20.84 -2.69 0.02
CA ALA A 116 -21.26 -1.33 0.37
C ALA A 116 -21.40 -0.43 -0.88
N ILE A 117 -22.58 -0.47 -1.48
CA ILE A 117 -23.37 0.44 -2.35
C ILE A 117 -22.69 1.40 -3.36
N ASP A 118 -21.44 1.90 -3.20
CA ASP A 118 -20.89 2.95 -4.09
C ASP A 118 -19.59 2.58 -4.83
N ALA A 119 -19.42 3.13 -6.05
CA ALA A 119 -18.30 2.85 -6.96
C ALA A 119 -16.93 3.40 -6.48
N ASP A 120 -16.92 4.39 -5.58
CA ASP A 120 -15.68 4.93 -4.96
C ASP A 120 -15.05 3.98 -3.95
N TYR A 121 -15.83 3.00 -3.50
CA TYR A 121 -15.46 2.02 -2.49
C TYR A 121 -14.26 1.14 -2.88
N GLY A 122 -14.22 0.72 -4.15
CA GLY A 122 -13.08 -0.01 -4.69
C GLY A 122 -11.80 0.82 -4.66
N GLY A 123 -11.87 2.15 -4.84
CA GLY A 123 -10.71 3.05 -4.71
C GLY A 123 -10.15 3.09 -3.30
N VAL A 124 -11.03 3.16 -2.30
CA VAL A 124 -10.66 3.21 -0.88
C VAL A 124 -9.99 1.91 -0.43
N ILE A 125 -10.63 0.76 -0.66
CA ILE A 125 -10.03 -0.55 -0.35
C ILE A 125 -8.70 -0.74 -1.06
N ARG A 126 -8.59 -0.35 -2.34
CA ARG A 126 -7.35 -0.43 -3.12
C ARG A 126 -6.22 0.35 -2.45
N ASN A 127 -6.47 1.58 -2.01
CA ASN A 127 -5.45 2.41 -1.35
C ASN A 127 -4.99 1.79 -0.03
N PHE A 128 -5.90 1.26 0.79
CA PHE A 128 -5.53 0.59 2.04
C PHE A 128 -4.74 -0.69 1.81
N ILE A 129 -5.18 -1.56 0.90
CA ILE A 129 -4.47 -2.81 0.57
C ILE A 129 -3.05 -2.53 0.02
N GLN A 130 -2.85 -1.43 -0.73
CA GLN A 130 -1.51 -1.03 -1.19
C GLN A 130 -0.57 -0.65 -0.05
N GLN A 131 -1.10 -0.02 1.00
CA GLN A 131 -0.31 0.55 2.10
C GLN A 131 -0.10 -0.42 3.28
N THR A 132 -0.79 -1.56 3.31
CA THR A 132 -0.69 -2.52 4.42
C THR A 132 0.49 -3.48 4.29
N ASP A 133 1.01 -3.98 5.41
CA ASP A 133 2.03 -5.02 5.42
C ASP A 133 1.46 -6.43 5.20
N CYS A 134 0.23 -6.66 5.62
CA CYS A 134 -0.47 -7.93 5.52
C CYS A 134 -1.99 -7.70 5.37
N ILE A 135 -2.72 -8.77 5.06
CA ILE A 135 -4.18 -8.75 4.94
C ILE A 135 -4.76 -9.76 5.92
N VAL A 136 -5.85 -9.41 6.59
CA VAL A 136 -6.60 -10.31 7.46
C VAL A 136 -7.97 -10.54 6.84
N TYR A 137 -8.26 -11.77 6.41
CA TYR A 137 -9.56 -12.15 5.90
C TYR A 137 -10.36 -12.84 6.99
N VAL A 138 -11.53 -12.30 7.34
CA VAL A 138 -12.35 -12.78 8.45
C VAL A 138 -13.62 -13.44 7.93
N ALA A 139 -13.82 -14.72 8.26
CA ALA A 139 -15.05 -15.48 8.00
C ALA A 139 -15.68 -15.96 9.30
N ALA A 140 -17.00 -16.16 9.32
CA ALA A 140 -17.72 -16.64 10.50
C ALA A 140 -17.80 -18.19 10.53
N ALA A 141 -17.61 -18.79 11.70
CA ALA A 141 -17.71 -20.24 11.92
C ALA A 141 -19.14 -20.80 11.78
N MET A 142 -20.15 -19.93 11.59
CA MET A 142 -21.54 -20.33 11.46
C MET A 142 -21.91 -20.84 10.08
N LYS A 143 -21.13 -20.50 9.05
CA LYS A 143 -21.42 -20.84 7.65
C LYS A 143 -20.12 -21.00 6.85
N PRO A 144 -19.98 -22.06 6.04
CA PRO A 144 -18.88 -22.17 5.09
C PRO A 144 -18.88 -21.05 4.04
N LEU A 145 -17.71 -20.78 3.48
CA LEU A 145 -17.55 -19.89 2.33
C LEU A 145 -18.43 -20.34 1.16
N ASP A 146 -18.97 -19.36 0.45
CA ASP A 146 -19.71 -19.61 -0.78
C ASP A 146 -19.17 -18.79 -1.96
N GLU A 147 -19.86 -18.86 -3.09
CA GLU A 147 -19.40 -18.19 -4.31
C GLU A 147 -19.45 -16.65 -4.20
N ASN A 148 -20.22 -16.07 -3.26
CA ASN A 148 -20.22 -14.63 -3.02
C ASN A 148 -18.91 -14.16 -2.35
N ASP A 149 -18.27 -15.02 -1.57
CA ASP A 149 -16.98 -14.73 -0.94
C ASP A 149 -15.82 -14.80 -1.94
N LEU A 150 -16.02 -15.53 -3.04
CA LEU A 150 -14.97 -15.86 -4.00
C LEU A 150 -14.46 -14.63 -4.77
N GLU A 151 -15.33 -13.66 -5.07
CA GLU A 151 -14.95 -12.45 -5.80
C GLU A 151 -13.90 -11.64 -5.01
N LEU A 152 -14.18 -11.40 -3.72
CA LEU A 152 -13.24 -10.73 -2.81
C LEU A 152 -11.96 -11.55 -2.65
N LEU A 153 -12.08 -12.87 -2.39
CA LEU A 153 -10.92 -13.74 -2.21
C LEU A 153 -10.03 -13.80 -3.46
N ARG A 154 -10.59 -13.75 -4.67
CA ARG A 154 -9.84 -13.63 -5.92
C ARG A 154 -9.10 -12.30 -6.01
N SER A 155 -9.73 -11.20 -5.61
CA SER A 155 -9.06 -9.90 -5.56
C SER A 155 -7.85 -9.93 -4.62
N ILE A 156 -8.02 -10.49 -3.41
CA ILE A 156 -6.97 -10.65 -2.42
C ILE A 156 -5.88 -11.61 -2.92
N HIS A 157 -6.23 -12.75 -3.51
CA HIS A 157 -5.27 -13.72 -4.07
C HIS A 157 -4.42 -13.08 -5.15
N THR A 158 -5.06 -12.33 -6.04
CA THR A 158 -4.32 -11.68 -7.10
C THR A 158 -3.39 -10.63 -6.50
N HIS A 159 -3.85 -9.80 -5.55
CA HIS A 159 -2.96 -8.90 -4.82
C HIS A 159 -1.77 -9.62 -4.19
N HIS A 160 -2.01 -10.72 -3.47
CA HIS A 160 -0.97 -11.54 -2.84
C HIS A 160 0.06 -12.07 -3.85
N ARG A 161 -0.37 -12.64 -4.98
CA ARG A 161 0.57 -13.18 -5.98
C ARG A 161 1.53 -12.13 -6.54
N LEU A 162 1.08 -10.89 -6.52
CA LEU A 162 1.79 -9.75 -7.06
C LEU A 162 2.70 -9.13 -6.00
N THR A 163 2.18 -8.88 -4.80
CA THR A 163 2.91 -8.19 -3.73
C THR A 163 3.65 -9.08 -2.75
N ARG A 164 3.35 -10.38 -2.77
CA ARG A 164 3.81 -11.37 -1.79
C ARG A 164 3.46 -11.00 -0.34
N LYS A 165 2.52 -10.07 -0.13
CA LYS A 165 2.01 -9.75 1.20
C LYS A 165 1.21 -10.93 1.75
N PRO A 166 1.46 -11.38 2.98
CA PRO A 166 0.77 -12.53 3.54
C PRO A 166 -0.69 -12.22 3.83
N VAL A 167 -1.50 -13.28 3.80
CA VAL A 167 -2.92 -13.24 4.10
C VAL A 167 -3.21 -14.17 5.27
N PHE A 168 -3.73 -13.62 6.36
CA PHE A 168 -4.16 -14.37 7.53
C PHE A 168 -5.65 -14.66 7.41
N PHE A 169 -6.00 -15.94 7.27
CA PHE A 169 -7.39 -16.39 7.26
C PHE A 169 -7.85 -16.63 8.70
N VAL A 170 -8.89 -15.93 9.12
CA VAL A 170 -9.40 -15.98 10.49
C VAL A 170 -10.84 -16.46 10.47
N LEU A 171 -11.11 -17.54 11.20
CA LEU A 171 -12.45 -18.09 11.39
C LEU A 171 -12.96 -17.64 12.76
N THR A 172 -13.77 -16.60 12.78
CA THR A 172 -14.31 -15.99 14.01
C THR A 172 -15.62 -16.67 14.46
N GLN A 173 -16.11 -16.32 15.66
CA GLN A 173 -17.37 -16.81 16.24
C GLN A 173 -17.41 -18.32 16.52
N ILE A 174 -16.27 -18.96 16.79
CA ILE A 174 -16.22 -20.39 17.15
C ILE A 174 -17.03 -20.69 18.43
N ASP A 175 -17.20 -19.71 19.31
CA ASP A 175 -18.04 -19.80 20.51
C ASP A 175 -19.50 -20.11 20.21
N ARG A 176 -20.01 -19.67 19.06
CA ARG A 176 -21.40 -19.91 18.63
C ARG A 176 -21.57 -21.23 17.89
N ALA A 177 -20.49 -21.77 17.35
CA ALA A 177 -20.43 -23.04 16.63
C ALA A 177 -19.74 -24.13 17.47
N TRP A 178 -19.88 -24.07 18.80
CA TRP A 178 -19.28 -25.02 19.74
C TRP A 178 -20.07 -26.32 19.91
N ASN A 179 -21.18 -26.48 19.19
CA ASN A 179 -22.01 -27.68 19.27
C ASN A 179 -21.30 -28.86 18.61
N TYR A 180 -21.31 -30.01 19.30
CA TYR A 180 -20.78 -31.26 18.75
C TYR A 180 -21.77 -31.84 17.75
N ASP A 181 -21.28 -32.14 16.54
CA ASP A 181 -22.04 -32.81 15.51
C ASP A 181 -21.73 -34.32 15.54
N GLU A 182 -22.70 -35.09 16.01
CA GLU A 182 -22.60 -36.55 16.12
C GLU A 182 -22.32 -37.24 14.78
N SER A 183 -22.71 -36.63 13.66
CA SER A 183 -22.56 -37.24 12.33
C SER A 183 -21.14 -37.12 11.77
N SER A 184 -20.46 -36.01 12.04
CA SER A 184 -19.06 -35.77 11.65
C SER A 184 -18.05 -36.15 12.74
N GLY A 185 -18.52 -36.34 13.98
CA GLY A 185 -17.68 -36.63 15.13
C GLY A 185 -16.80 -35.43 15.56
N LYS A 186 -17.20 -34.22 15.17
CA LYS A 186 -16.43 -32.98 15.31
C LYS A 186 -17.28 -31.86 15.90
N ILE A 187 -16.63 -30.83 16.39
CA ILE A 187 -17.33 -29.58 16.75
C ILE A 187 -17.69 -28.85 15.45
N GLN A 188 -18.87 -28.23 15.39
CA GLN A 188 -19.40 -27.61 14.17
C GLN A 188 -18.41 -26.64 13.49
N TRP A 189 -17.69 -25.82 14.26
CA TRP A 189 -16.69 -24.90 13.68
C TRP A 189 -15.53 -25.63 12.99
N GLU A 190 -15.15 -26.83 13.44
CA GLU A 190 -14.09 -27.63 12.81
C GLU A 190 -14.54 -28.09 11.42
N THR A 191 -15.78 -28.55 11.30
CA THR A 191 -16.38 -28.93 10.01
C THR A 191 -16.42 -27.74 9.05
N VAL A 192 -16.74 -26.54 9.54
CA VAL A 192 -16.74 -25.31 8.73
C VAL A 192 -15.31 -24.91 8.35
N ARG A 193 -14.34 -25.00 9.27
CA ARG A 193 -12.93 -24.73 8.99
C ARG A 193 -12.41 -25.66 7.89
N ASP A 194 -12.67 -26.95 8.00
CA ASP A 194 -12.22 -27.95 7.03
C ASP A 194 -12.86 -27.72 5.66
N ALA A 195 -14.16 -27.37 5.62
CA ALA A 195 -14.84 -26.99 4.38
C ALA A 195 -14.24 -25.72 3.75
N ASN A 196 -13.91 -24.71 4.56
CA ASN A 196 -13.32 -23.47 4.08
C ASN A 196 -11.88 -23.67 3.57
N ASN A 197 -11.06 -24.45 4.27
CA ASN A 197 -9.72 -24.79 3.80
C ASN A 197 -9.79 -25.58 2.49
N GLY A 198 -10.67 -26.58 2.40
CA GLY A 198 -10.90 -27.31 1.15
C GLY A 198 -11.40 -26.42 0.02
N PHE A 199 -12.24 -25.41 0.32
CA PHE A 199 -12.66 -24.40 -0.65
C PHE A 199 -11.47 -23.58 -1.16
N LEU A 200 -10.57 -23.12 -0.27
CA LEU A 200 -9.38 -22.38 -0.67
C LEU A 200 -8.46 -23.24 -1.56
N GLU A 201 -8.17 -24.47 -1.15
CA GLU A 201 -7.34 -25.42 -1.89
C GLU A 201 -7.91 -25.74 -3.28
N GLN A 202 -9.23 -25.85 -3.39
CA GLN A 202 -9.90 -26.12 -4.67
C GLN A 202 -9.86 -24.91 -5.61
N LYS A 203 -9.94 -23.69 -5.08
CA LYS A 203 -10.18 -22.47 -5.87
C LYS A 203 -8.89 -21.71 -6.18
N PHE A 204 -7.85 -21.83 -5.35
CA PHE A 204 -6.61 -21.06 -5.46
C PHE A 204 -5.43 -21.97 -5.75
N LEU A 205 -5.23 -22.18 -7.06
CA LEU A 205 -4.13 -22.97 -7.60
C LEU A 205 -3.06 -22.08 -8.23
N THR A 206 -1.81 -22.55 -8.17
CA THR A 206 -0.66 -22.00 -8.90
C THR A 206 -0.79 -22.28 -10.40
N ALA A 207 0.09 -21.66 -11.19
CA ALA A 207 0.09 -21.84 -12.65
C ALA A 207 0.34 -23.29 -13.11
N ASP A 208 1.03 -24.10 -12.29
CA ASP A 208 1.24 -25.54 -12.49
C ASP A 208 0.09 -26.41 -11.93
N GLY A 209 -1.01 -25.80 -11.49
CA GLY A 209 -2.20 -26.50 -11.00
C GLY A 209 -2.07 -27.09 -9.59
N LYS A 210 -1.06 -26.69 -8.82
CA LYS A 210 -0.88 -27.09 -7.41
C LYS A 210 -1.57 -26.09 -6.49
N ILE A 211 -1.76 -26.48 -5.24
CA ILE A 211 -2.29 -25.61 -4.19
C ILE A 211 -1.33 -24.42 -4.00
N ASP A 212 -1.86 -23.19 -3.98
CA ASP A 212 -1.07 -21.99 -3.69
C ASP A 212 -0.82 -21.88 -2.17
N SER A 213 0.11 -22.69 -1.67
CA SER A 213 0.47 -22.72 -0.24
C SER A 213 1.02 -21.39 0.27
N THR A 214 1.59 -20.56 -0.62
CA THR A 214 2.06 -19.21 -0.25
C THR A 214 0.92 -18.24 0.05
N PHE A 215 -0.21 -18.40 -0.65
CA PHE A 215 -1.41 -17.63 -0.38
C PHE A 215 -2.19 -18.17 0.81
N ILE A 216 -2.42 -19.48 0.85
CA ILE A 216 -3.29 -20.14 1.82
C ILE A 216 -2.64 -20.22 3.20
N GLY A 217 -1.32 -20.38 3.26
CA GLY A 217 -0.57 -20.57 4.51
C GLY A 217 -1.07 -21.80 5.27
N GLU A 218 -1.28 -21.65 6.58
CA GLU A 218 -1.85 -22.69 7.46
C GLU A 218 -3.38 -22.83 7.32
N GLY A 219 -4.02 -22.01 6.48
CA GLY A 219 -5.47 -21.93 6.35
C GLY A 219 -6.14 -21.13 7.46
N PHE A 220 -7.42 -21.42 7.71
CA PHE A 220 -8.24 -20.67 8.66
C PHE A 220 -7.86 -20.92 10.12
N ILE A 221 -7.43 -19.86 10.81
CA ILE A 221 -7.14 -19.80 12.24
C ILE A 221 -8.46 -19.62 13.02
N PRO A 222 -8.90 -20.61 13.83
CA PRO A 222 -10.13 -20.51 14.60
C PRO A 222 -9.96 -19.59 15.81
N VAL A 223 -10.85 -18.60 15.95
CA VAL A 223 -10.82 -17.65 17.07
C VAL A 223 -12.21 -17.29 17.61
N SER A 224 -12.27 -16.92 18.89
CA SER A 224 -13.41 -16.29 19.54
C SER A 224 -12.98 -15.04 20.31
N PRO A 225 -13.15 -13.84 19.74
CA PRO A 225 -12.98 -12.59 20.48
C PRO A 225 -13.93 -12.50 21.69
N ALA A 226 -15.11 -13.14 21.63
CA ALA A 226 -16.08 -13.15 22.71
C ALA A 226 -15.60 -13.97 23.92
N PHE A 227 -15.04 -15.17 23.70
CA PHE A 227 -14.41 -15.95 24.78
C PHE A 227 -13.19 -15.23 25.36
N ASP A 228 -12.33 -14.64 24.54
CA ASP A 228 -11.17 -13.88 25.04
C ASP A 228 -11.61 -12.70 25.93
N ALA A 229 -12.58 -11.90 25.49
CA ALA A 229 -13.11 -10.80 26.26
C ALA A 229 -13.76 -11.26 27.58
N LYS A 230 -14.54 -12.35 27.53
CA LYS A 230 -15.15 -12.96 28.73
C LYS A 230 -14.09 -13.46 29.71
N GLY A 231 -13.08 -14.17 29.21
CA GLY A 231 -11.96 -14.66 30.01
C GLY A 231 -11.22 -13.52 30.71
N ARG A 232 -10.93 -12.43 29.99
CA ARG A 232 -10.30 -11.23 30.57
C ARG A 232 -11.16 -10.56 31.65
N ALA A 233 -12.48 -10.47 31.45
CA ALA A 233 -13.39 -9.91 32.44
C ALA A 233 -13.46 -10.76 33.72
N LEU A 234 -13.30 -12.08 33.60
CA LEU A 234 -13.31 -13.02 34.73
C LEU A 234 -11.97 -13.11 35.48
N ALA A 235 -10.88 -12.53 34.97
CA ALA A 235 -9.53 -12.73 35.50
C ALA A 235 -9.38 -12.44 37.00
N THR A 236 -10.14 -11.48 37.54
CA THR A 236 -10.11 -11.11 38.96
C THR A 236 -11.13 -11.85 39.82
N GLN A 237 -12.16 -12.45 39.22
CA GLN A 237 -13.29 -13.06 39.92
C GLN A 237 -13.20 -14.59 39.93
N ASN A 238 -12.79 -15.20 38.82
CA ASN A 238 -12.61 -16.63 38.66
C ASN A 238 -11.42 -16.93 37.71
N PRO A 239 -10.19 -17.05 38.26
CA PRO A 239 -8.98 -17.26 37.46
C PRO A 239 -8.97 -18.56 36.65
N GLU A 240 -9.59 -19.64 37.14
CA GLU A 240 -9.62 -20.94 36.44
C GLU A 240 -10.50 -20.86 35.18
N ASP A 241 -11.72 -20.33 35.32
CA ASP A 241 -12.61 -20.11 34.17
C ASP A 241 -12.02 -19.06 33.21
N SER A 242 -11.34 -18.04 33.74
CA SER A 242 -10.64 -17.04 32.94
C SER A 242 -9.60 -17.68 32.01
N GLN A 243 -8.71 -18.52 32.57
CA GLN A 243 -7.68 -19.21 31.80
C GLN A 243 -8.29 -20.13 30.75
N LYS A 244 -9.35 -20.86 31.10
CA LYS A 244 -10.06 -21.73 30.17
C LYS A 244 -10.64 -20.96 28.99
N TYR A 245 -11.39 -19.87 29.24
CA TYR A 245 -11.96 -19.05 28.16
C TYR A 245 -10.88 -18.41 27.28
N VAL A 246 -9.78 -17.95 27.86
CA VAL A 246 -8.65 -17.40 27.07
C VAL A 246 -8.01 -18.49 26.22
N ALA A 247 -7.78 -19.69 26.76
CA ALA A 247 -7.22 -20.82 26.02
C ALA A 247 -8.13 -21.28 24.88
N ASP A 248 -9.42 -21.46 25.16
CA ASP A 248 -10.42 -21.91 24.18
C ASP A 248 -10.71 -20.85 23.10
N SER A 249 -10.28 -19.60 23.31
CA SER A 249 -10.52 -18.50 22.37
C SER A 249 -9.67 -18.54 21.10
N GLY A 250 -8.52 -19.23 21.09
CA GLY A 250 -7.57 -19.19 19.97
C GLY A 250 -6.93 -17.82 19.66
N MET A 251 -7.31 -16.74 20.36
CA MET A 251 -6.84 -15.38 20.07
C MET A 251 -5.33 -15.19 20.35
N GLU A 252 -4.76 -15.94 21.28
CA GLU A 252 -3.31 -15.87 21.55
C GLU A 252 -2.48 -16.41 20.39
N PHE A 253 -2.94 -17.49 19.75
CA PHE A 253 -2.29 -18.03 18.56
C PHE A 253 -2.28 -17.01 17.41
N LEU A 254 -3.40 -16.32 17.18
CA LEU A 254 -3.48 -15.25 16.19
C LEU A 254 -2.53 -14.08 16.53
N ARG A 255 -2.48 -13.64 17.79
CA ARG A 255 -1.55 -12.58 18.23
C ARG A 255 -0.10 -13.00 18.06
N GLN A 256 0.23 -14.25 18.37
CA GLN A 256 1.56 -14.79 18.19
C GLN A 256 1.96 -14.78 16.72
N GLY A 257 1.09 -15.26 15.82
CA GLY A 257 1.32 -15.21 14.37
C GLY A 257 1.59 -13.78 13.85
N PHE A 258 0.81 -12.79 14.32
CA PHE A 258 1.09 -11.39 13.96
C PHE A 258 2.40 -10.87 14.57
N ASN A 259 2.68 -11.17 15.83
CA ASN A 259 3.90 -10.74 16.49
C ASN A 259 5.14 -11.34 15.83
N ASP A 260 5.07 -12.60 15.41
CA ASP A 260 6.15 -13.28 14.72
C ASP A 260 6.35 -12.66 13.34
N TYR A 261 5.29 -12.39 12.58
CA TYR A 261 5.37 -11.67 11.31
C TYR A 261 5.98 -10.26 11.45
N LEU A 262 5.55 -9.51 12.47
CA LEU A 262 6.08 -8.18 12.74
C LEU A 262 7.56 -8.23 13.14
N LYS A 263 7.97 -9.18 13.97
CA LYS A 263 9.37 -9.30 14.44
C LYS A 263 10.31 -9.83 13.38
N ASN A 264 9.84 -10.76 12.56
CA ASN A 264 10.70 -11.55 11.67
C ASN A 264 10.64 -11.04 10.21
N THR A 265 9.59 -10.31 9.82
CA THR A 265 9.41 -9.89 8.42
C THR A 265 9.23 -8.38 8.27
N SER A 266 8.06 -7.84 8.65
CA SER A 266 7.72 -6.42 8.39
C SER A 266 8.61 -5.46 9.19
N GLY A 267 8.88 -5.75 10.46
CA GLY A 267 9.73 -4.92 11.33
C GLY A 267 11.16 -4.77 10.79
N PRO A 268 11.91 -5.85 10.54
CA PRO A 268 13.24 -5.78 9.95
C PRO A 268 13.26 -5.01 8.62
N LYS A 269 12.25 -5.21 7.77
CA LYS A 269 12.13 -4.47 6.50
C LYS A 269 12.02 -2.95 6.74
N HIS A 270 11.10 -2.51 7.60
CA HIS A 270 10.95 -1.10 7.93
C HIS A 270 12.19 -0.51 8.63
N LEU A 271 12.90 -1.30 9.44
CA LEU A 271 14.15 -0.88 10.06
C LEU A 271 15.25 -0.64 9.03
N VAL A 272 15.38 -1.52 8.03
CA VAL A 272 16.33 -1.32 6.92
C VAL A 272 15.97 -0.06 6.13
N GLU A 273 14.69 0.12 5.77
CA GLU A 273 14.22 1.32 5.07
C GLU A 273 14.53 2.60 5.86
N LEU A 274 14.26 2.61 7.17
CA LEU A 274 14.59 3.73 8.06
C LEU A 274 16.10 3.96 8.17
N ALA A 275 16.89 2.88 8.24
CA ALA A 275 18.33 2.94 8.35
C ALA A 275 18.97 3.54 7.10
N LEU A 276 18.52 3.11 5.91
CA LEU A 276 18.94 3.68 4.62
C LEU A 276 18.57 5.16 4.53
N GLU A 277 17.35 5.53 4.92
CA GLU A 277 16.91 6.93 4.96
C GLU A 277 17.73 7.78 5.95
N THR A 278 18.06 7.21 7.11
CA THR A 278 18.91 7.89 8.10
C THR A 278 20.35 8.03 7.60
N GLN A 279 20.90 7.00 6.96
CA GLN A 279 22.22 7.02 6.36
C GLN A 279 22.31 8.09 5.27
N ARG A 280 21.24 8.24 4.47
CA ARG A 280 21.11 9.29 3.45
C ARG A 280 21.23 10.68 4.08
N LEU A 281 20.46 10.96 5.12
CA LEU A 281 20.50 12.25 5.82
C LEU A 281 21.85 12.51 6.50
N LEU A 282 22.42 11.47 7.12
CA LEU A 282 23.69 11.55 7.83
C LEU A 282 24.87 11.78 6.89
N SER A 283 24.89 11.12 5.73
CA SER A 283 25.97 11.26 4.75
C SER A 283 26.08 12.69 4.24
N ARG A 284 24.93 13.32 3.98
CA ARG A 284 24.84 14.74 3.64
C ARG A 284 25.39 15.61 4.76
N LEU A 285 24.90 15.43 5.98
CA LEU A 285 25.37 16.22 7.13
C LEU A 285 26.88 16.06 7.36
N SER A 286 27.40 14.83 7.23
CA SER A 286 28.83 14.55 7.37
C SER A 286 29.66 15.26 6.30
N GLN A 287 29.17 15.33 5.07
CA GLN A 287 29.84 16.02 3.97
C GLN A 287 29.89 17.53 4.23
N ASP A 288 28.76 18.14 4.62
CA ASP A 288 28.68 19.56 4.97
C ASP A 288 29.62 19.92 6.14
N ILE A 289 29.69 19.08 7.18
CA ILE A 289 30.58 19.29 8.33
C ILE A 289 32.05 19.17 7.91
N LYS A 290 32.41 18.16 7.10
CA LYS A 290 33.77 17.98 6.58
C LYS A 290 34.20 19.16 5.70
N GLN A 291 33.32 19.61 4.83
CA GLN A 291 33.54 20.77 3.98
C GLN A 291 33.75 22.03 4.82
N ARG A 292 32.90 22.23 5.83
CA ARG A 292 33.05 23.37 6.77
C ARG A 292 34.34 23.29 7.58
N TYR A 293 34.74 22.10 8.01
CA TYR A 293 36.04 21.88 8.66
C TYR A 293 37.21 22.23 7.73
N ALA A 294 37.15 21.83 6.46
CA ALA A 294 38.16 22.16 5.46
C ALA A 294 38.24 23.68 5.20
N ASP A 295 37.10 24.35 5.13
CA ASP A 295 37.03 25.80 4.94
C ASP A 295 37.52 26.56 6.17
N GLU A 296 37.14 26.16 7.39
CA GLU A 296 37.66 26.75 8.63
C GLU A 296 39.17 26.48 8.82
N SER A 297 39.66 25.33 8.33
CA SER A 297 41.09 24.96 8.35
C SER A 297 41.92 25.73 7.32
N THR A 298 41.28 26.35 6.34
CA THR A 298 41.97 27.09 5.27
C THR A 298 42.75 28.28 5.84
N PRO A 299 44.05 28.43 5.52
CA PRO A 299 44.82 29.61 5.89
C PRO A 299 44.21 30.89 5.30
N ILE A 300 44.20 32.00 6.06
CA ILE A 300 43.54 33.23 5.62
C ILE A 300 44.11 33.81 4.30
N ARG A 301 45.42 33.59 4.05
CA ARG A 301 46.10 33.95 2.80
C ARG A 301 45.51 33.24 1.56
N ASP A 302 44.90 32.08 1.76
CA ASP A 302 44.32 31.24 0.71
C ASP A 302 42.79 31.41 0.62
N ALA A 303 42.16 32.07 1.61
CA ALA A 303 40.71 32.25 1.69
C ALA A 303 40.14 33.06 0.51
N GLN A 304 40.81 34.15 0.09
CA GLN A 304 40.37 34.93 -1.08
C GLN A 304 40.39 34.11 -2.37
N ARG A 305 41.41 33.25 -2.53
CA ARG A 305 41.52 32.35 -3.69
C ARG A 305 40.39 31.33 -3.67
N LYS A 306 40.11 30.71 -2.51
CA LYS A 306 38.98 29.78 -2.34
C LYS A 306 37.62 30.42 -2.62
N ILE A 307 37.35 31.61 -2.07
CA ILE A 307 36.11 32.36 -2.31
C ILE A 307 35.91 32.60 -3.81
N LYS A 308 36.96 33.03 -4.51
CA LYS A 308 36.91 33.24 -5.97
C LYS A 308 36.56 31.95 -6.71
N GLY A 309 37.16 30.82 -6.31
CA GLY A 309 36.84 29.49 -6.83
C GLY A 309 35.38 29.08 -6.59
N TYR A 310 34.90 29.15 -5.35
CA TYR A 310 33.52 28.79 -5.01
C TYR A 310 32.49 29.70 -5.70
N LYS A 311 32.76 31.00 -5.83
CA LYS A 311 31.89 31.91 -6.59
C LYS A 311 31.81 31.52 -8.07
N ALA A 312 32.92 31.11 -8.68
CA ALA A 312 32.93 30.64 -10.06
C ALA A 312 32.17 29.31 -10.23
N GLN A 313 32.36 28.36 -9.31
CA GLN A 313 31.62 27.09 -9.26
C GLN A 313 30.11 27.35 -9.12
N CYS A 314 29.70 28.07 -8.07
CA CYS A 314 28.30 28.37 -7.78
C CYS A 314 27.65 29.17 -8.93
N GLY A 315 28.35 30.16 -9.48
CA GLY A 315 27.88 30.91 -10.66
C GLY A 315 27.62 30.00 -11.86
N THR A 316 28.51 29.03 -12.13
CA THR A 316 28.35 28.07 -13.22
C THR A 316 27.13 27.17 -13.01
N ILE A 317 26.92 26.68 -11.78
CA ILE A 317 25.76 25.85 -11.43
C ILE A 317 24.46 26.65 -11.60
N ILE A 318 24.38 27.86 -11.04
CA ILE A 318 23.20 28.72 -11.14
C ILE A 318 22.88 29.06 -12.60
N GLU A 319 23.89 29.43 -13.39
CA GLU A 319 23.71 29.80 -14.80
C GLU A 319 23.14 28.62 -15.61
N LYS A 320 23.60 27.40 -15.34
CA LYS A 320 23.24 26.21 -16.11
C LYS A 320 22.06 25.44 -15.55
N LYS A 321 21.64 25.68 -14.30
CA LYS A 321 20.55 24.96 -13.61
C LYS A 321 19.28 24.92 -14.45
N THR A 322 18.80 26.06 -14.93
CA THR A 322 17.54 26.12 -15.71
C THR A 322 17.60 25.24 -16.96
N LYS A 323 18.74 25.21 -17.65
CA LYS A 323 18.94 24.35 -18.81
C LYS A 323 18.99 22.88 -18.41
N ALA A 324 19.70 22.54 -17.33
CA ALA A 324 19.77 21.16 -16.83
C ALA A 324 18.38 20.62 -16.45
N VAL A 325 17.55 21.43 -15.80
CA VAL A 325 16.14 21.08 -15.49
C VAL A 325 15.34 20.82 -16.77
N GLN A 326 15.42 21.73 -17.73
CA GLN A 326 14.71 21.57 -19.00
C GLN A 326 15.17 20.32 -19.77
N ASP A 327 16.47 20.03 -19.76
CA ASP A 327 17.04 18.86 -20.42
C ASP A 327 16.60 17.56 -19.71
N LEU A 328 16.50 17.56 -18.37
CA LEU A 328 15.97 16.43 -17.59
C LEU A 328 14.48 16.18 -17.87
N GLU A 329 13.66 17.22 -17.90
CA GLU A 329 12.23 17.12 -18.24
C GLU A 329 12.04 16.59 -19.67
N ASN A 330 12.80 17.14 -20.63
CA ASN A 330 12.78 16.70 -22.02
C ASN A 330 13.21 15.24 -22.13
N LEU A 331 14.27 14.84 -21.44
CA LEU A 331 14.77 13.48 -21.42
C LEU A 331 13.71 12.51 -20.85
N GLY A 332 13.09 12.89 -19.73
CA GLY A 332 12.00 12.13 -19.10
C GLY A 332 10.83 11.91 -20.06
N GLN A 333 10.36 12.98 -20.72
CA GLN A 333 9.27 12.91 -21.69
C GLN A 333 9.64 12.08 -22.93
N VAL A 334 10.88 12.16 -23.41
CA VAL A 334 11.38 11.34 -24.53
C VAL A 334 11.37 9.85 -24.17
N GLU A 335 11.86 9.49 -22.98
CA GLU A 335 11.93 8.08 -22.55
C GLU A 335 10.54 7.51 -22.24
N ILE A 336 9.63 8.29 -21.64
CA ILE A 336 8.21 7.90 -21.51
C ILE A 336 7.60 7.70 -22.89
N THR A 337 7.73 8.68 -23.79
CA THR A 337 7.17 8.56 -25.15
C THR A 337 7.73 7.33 -25.86
N ARG A 338 9.03 7.05 -25.73
CA ARG A 338 9.67 5.87 -26.30
C ARG A 338 9.17 4.55 -25.70
N ALA A 339 8.96 4.49 -24.39
CA ALA A 339 8.42 3.31 -23.71
C ALA A 339 7.01 2.98 -24.21
N PHE A 340 6.17 4.01 -24.39
CA PHE A 340 4.77 3.86 -24.78
C PHE A 340 4.53 3.92 -26.30
N ALA A 341 5.55 4.20 -27.12
CA ALA A 341 5.42 4.39 -28.57
C ALA A 341 4.84 3.21 -29.37
N SER A 342 4.82 1.99 -28.81
CA SER A 342 4.11 0.86 -29.44
C SER A 342 3.17 0.15 -28.48
N SER A 343 2.86 0.78 -27.37
CA SER A 343 1.87 0.34 -26.38
C SER A 343 0.52 0.96 -26.76
N ASP A 344 0.07 0.65 -27.98
CA ASP A 344 -1.18 1.15 -28.55
C ASP A 344 -2.37 0.52 -27.82
N PRO A 345 -3.26 1.32 -27.18
CA PRO A 345 -4.49 0.83 -26.58
C PRO A 345 -5.33 -0.01 -27.55
N ASP A 346 -5.33 0.33 -28.84
CA ASP A 346 -6.12 -0.39 -29.84
C ASP A 346 -5.56 -1.80 -30.08
N ASN A 347 -4.24 -1.99 -29.95
CA ASN A 347 -3.60 -3.30 -30.02
C ASN A 347 -3.97 -4.17 -28.80
N LEU A 348 -3.99 -3.58 -27.59
CA LEU A 348 -4.46 -4.30 -26.39
C LEU A 348 -5.95 -4.64 -26.50
N ALA A 349 -6.78 -3.71 -26.98
CA ALA A 349 -8.21 -3.95 -27.19
C ALA A 349 -8.46 -5.07 -28.21
N LEU A 350 -7.72 -5.06 -29.32
CA LEU A 350 -7.75 -6.13 -30.33
C LEU A 350 -7.29 -7.46 -29.74
N TYR A 351 -6.21 -7.46 -28.95
CA TYR A 351 -5.71 -8.66 -28.29
C TYR A 351 -6.73 -9.26 -27.29
N LEU A 352 -7.40 -8.42 -26.50
CA LEU A 352 -8.49 -8.84 -25.63
C LEU A 352 -9.66 -9.40 -26.45
N SER A 353 -10.04 -8.72 -27.53
CA SER A 353 -11.12 -9.15 -28.41
C SER A 353 -10.84 -10.50 -29.07
N GLU A 354 -9.63 -10.71 -29.61
CA GLU A 354 -9.22 -11.97 -30.26
C GLU A 354 -9.28 -13.17 -29.30
N HIS A 355 -8.92 -12.96 -28.03
CA HIS A 355 -8.82 -14.04 -27.06
C HIS A 355 -10.09 -14.25 -26.21
N LEU A 356 -10.91 -13.21 -26.01
CA LEU A 356 -12.09 -13.30 -25.13
C LEU A 356 -13.43 -13.23 -25.85
N SER A 357 -13.52 -12.71 -27.08
CA SER A 357 -14.83 -12.51 -27.73
C SER A 357 -15.61 -13.80 -27.90
N GLU A 358 -14.96 -14.89 -28.36
CA GLU A 358 -15.64 -16.18 -28.52
C GLU A 358 -16.00 -16.82 -27.17
N LYS A 359 -15.16 -16.64 -26.15
CA LYS A 359 -15.47 -17.05 -24.78
C LYS A 359 -16.71 -16.30 -24.28
N ILE A 360 -16.75 -14.98 -24.39
CA ILE A 360 -17.88 -14.14 -23.95
C ILE A 360 -19.18 -14.52 -24.70
N LYS A 361 -19.12 -14.67 -26.03
CA LYS A 361 -20.29 -15.05 -26.85
C LYS A 361 -20.86 -16.41 -26.49
N SER A 362 -20.02 -17.37 -26.12
CA SER A 362 -20.44 -18.74 -25.77
C SER A 362 -20.79 -18.92 -24.29
N THR A 363 -20.40 -17.99 -23.43
CA THR A 363 -20.52 -18.11 -21.97
C THR A 363 -21.79 -17.44 -21.42
N ASN A 364 -22.40 -17.99 -20.37
CA ASN A 364 -23.54 -17.38 -19.71
C ASN A 364 -23.11 -16.25 -18.76
N VAL A 365 -22.88 -15.05 -19.31
CA VAL A 365 -22.45 -13.84 -18.58
C VAL A 365 -23.51 -13.23 -17.65
N LEU A 366 -24.61 -13.96 -17.37
CA LEU A 366 -25.52 -13.63 -16.27
C LEU A 366 -25.14 -14.36 -14.97
N GLN A 367 -24.17 -15.26 -15.01
CA GLN A 367 -23.64 -15.99 -13.86
C GLN A 367 -22.32 -15.35 -13.40
N GLY A 368 -22.23 -14.95 -12.12
CA GLY A 368 -21.04 -14.29 -11.56
C GLY A 368 -19.74 -15.07 -11.79
N LYS A 369 -19.74 -16.38 -11.51
CA LYS A 369 -18.58 -17.27 -11.72
C LYS A 369 -18.00 -17.21 -13.14
N GLU A 370 -18.85 -17.05 -14.14
CA GLU A 370 -18.44 -16.98 -15.53
C GLU A 370 -17.89 -15.60 -15.91
N ILE A 371 -18.45 -14.52 -15.35
CA ILE A 371 -17.91 -13.16 -15.46
C ILE A 371 -16.51 -13.13 -14.84
N ASP A 372 -16.35 -13.69 -13.63
CA ASP A 372 -15.06 -13.72 -12.94
C ASP A 372 -14.00 -14.51 -13.72
N SER A 373 -14.41 -15.58 -14.41
CA SER A 373 -13.55 -16.37 -15.28
C SER A 373 -13.12 -15.58 -16.52
N ILE A 374 -14.01 -14.74 -17.08
CA ILE A 374 -13.69 -13.82 -18.17
C ILE A 374 -12.75 -12.71 -17.67
N ASP A 375 -13.00 -12.20 -16.47
CA ASP A 375 -12.21 -11.14 -15.87
C ASP A 375 -10.81 -11.59 -15.47
N ALA A 376 -10.67 -12.75 -14.83
CA ALA A 376 -9.36 -13.36 -14.55
C ALA A 376 -8.56 -13.57 -15.85
N ASP A 377 -9.22 -13.99 -16.92
CA ASP A 377 -8.59 -14.09 -18.23
C ASP A 377 -8.23 -12.73 -18.82
N LYS A 378 -9.07 -11.71 -18.65
CA LYS A 378 -8.79 -10.32 -19.03
C LYS A 378 -7.52 -9.80 -18.34
N ALA A 379 -7.39 -9.99 -17.02
CA ALA A 379 -6.16 -9.61 -16.30
C ALA A 379 -4.94 -10.38 -16.78
N ARG A 380 -5.06 -11.69 -16.94
CA ARG A 380 -3.98 -12.53 -17.44
C ARG A 380 -3.54 -12.08 -18.83
N LEU A 381 -4.47 -11.79 -19.73
CA LEU A 381 -4.16 -11.30 -21.07
C LEU A 381 -3.52 -9.91 -21.05
N VAL A 382 -3.99 -8.99 -20.19
CA VAL A 382 -3.32 -7.71 -19.99
C VAL A 382 -1.89 -7.93 -19.50
N GLN A 383 -1.69 -8.79 -18.49
CA GLN A 383 -0.37 -9.13 -17.96
C GLN A 383 0.53 -9.76 -19.01
N ASP A 384 0.02 -10.71 -19.79
CA ASP A 384 0.74 -11.34 -20.89
C ASP A 384 1.13 -10.29 -21.91
N TRP A 385 0.20 -9.43 -22.33
CA TRP A 385 0.45 -8.34 -23.28
C TRP A 385 1.54 -7.39 -22.79
N MET A 386 1.49 -7.01 -21.52
CA MET A 386 2.49 -6.13 -20.90
C MET A 386 3.87 -6.79 -20.80
N ASN A 387 3.93 -8.11 -20.60
CA ASN A 387 5.17 -8.87 -20.43
C ASN A 387 5.67 -9.56 -21.71
N ARG A 388 5.02 -9.32 -22.87
CA ARG A 388 5.34 -9.96 -24.15
C ARG A 388 6.78 -9.68 -24.62
N ASN A 389 7.73 -10.54 -24.24
CA ASN A 389 9.14 -10.47 -24.64
C ASN A 389 9.70 -9.02 -24.57
N THR A 390 10.71 -8.70 -25.37
CA THR A 390 11.29 -7.34 -25.43
C THR A 390 10.35 -6.26 -25.99
N LYS A 391 9.15 -6.63 -26.45
CA LYS A 391 8.19 -5.71 -27.10
C LYS A 391 7.06 -5.27 -26.17
N GLY A 392 6.84 -5.96 -25.05
CA GLY A 392 5.83 -5.62 -24.05
C GLY A 392 6.12 -4.28 -23.37
N LEU A 393 5.08 -3.67 -22.81
CA LEU A 393 5.17 -2.39 -22.12
C LEU A 393 6.19 -2.42 -20.97
N ILE A 394 6.19 -3.48 -20.15
CA ILE A 394 7.03 -3.55 -18.94
C ILE A 394 8.52 -3.62 -19.29
N PRO A 395 9.01 -4.57 -20.09
CA PRO A 395 10.43 -4.63 -20.43
C PRO A 395 10.94 -3.38 -21.16
N ARG A 396 10.08 -2.76 -21.98
CA ARG A 396 10.41 -1.50 -22.66
C ARG A 396 10.52 -0.34 -21.69
N TRP A 397 9.54 -0.19 -20.79
CA TRP A 397 9.60 0.82 -19.76
C TRP A 397 10.85 0.64 -18.90
N LEU A 398 11.15 -0.58 -18.43
CA LEU A 398 12.36 -0.85 -17.65
C LEU A 398 13.62 -0.46 -18.42
N SER A 399 13.71 -0.79 -19.71
CA SER A 399 14.83 -0.36 -20.55
C SER A 399 14.92 1.17 -20.70
N CYS A 400 13.78 1.86 -20.87
CA CYS A 400 13.74 3.32 -20.98
C CYS A 400 14.04 4.00 -19.64
N TRP A 401 13.64 3.39 -18.52
CA TRP A 401 13.94 3.83 -17.18
C TRP A 401 15.43 3.72 -16.87
N GLU A 402 16.08 2.60 -17.18
CA GLU A 402 17.53 2.46 -17.01
C GLU A 402 18.29 3.45 -17.92
N SER A 403 17.80 3.66 -19.14
CA SER A 403 18.30 4.68 -20.07
C SER A 403 18.18 6.09 -19.49
N PHE A 404 17.00 6.44 -18.95
CA PHE A 404 16.74 7.71 -18.28
C PHE A 404 17.64 7.89 -17.06
N LYS A 405 17.77 6.86 -16.22
CA LYS A 405 18.62 6.83 -15.03
C LYS A 405 20.07 7.14 -15.38
N GLY A 406 20.64 6.42 -16.35
CA GLY A 406 22.02 6.63 -16.79
C GLY A 406 22.25 8.01 -17.42
N GLN A 407 21.34 8.47 -18.30
CA GLN A 407 21.47 9.77 -18.96
C GLN A 407 21.26 10.95 -18.00
N SER A 408 20.32 10.84 -17.07
CA SER A 408 20.07 11.87 -16.05
C SER A 408 21.25 12.00 -15.09
N ASN A 409 21.87 10.89 -14.66
CA ASN A 409 23.12 10.92 -13.88
C ASN A 409 24.23 11.62 -14.66
N ALA A 410 24.50 11.19 -15.89
CA ALA A 410 25.54 11.78 -16.73
C ALA A 410 25.35 13.29 -16.98
N LEU A 411 24.10 13.76 -17.04
CA LEU A 411 23.76 15.17 -17.18
C LEU A 411 24.15 15.97 -15.93
N ILE A 412 23.80 15.47 -14.74
CA ILE A 412 24.16 16.09 -13.46
C ILE A 412 25.68 16.03 -13.25
N ASP A 413 26.31 14.89 -13.51
CA ASP A 413 27.76 14.70 -13.38
C ASP A 413 28.51 15.69 -14.28
N ARG A 414 28.04 15.88 -15.50
CA ARG A 414 28.59 16.89 -16.42
C ARG A 414 28.45 18.30 -15.89
N LEU A 415 27.28 18.67 -15.37
CA LEU A 415 27.04 20.00 -14.78
C LEU A 415 28.02 20.27 -13.63
N LEU A 416 28.14 19.32 -12.70
CA LEU A 416 29.03 19.42 -11.54
C LEU A 416 30.50 19.45 -11.95
N THR A 417 30.90 18.61 -12.92
CA THR A 417 32.26 18.62 -13.48
C THR A 417 32.61 19.96 -14.13
N GLU A 418 31.72 20.52 -14.94
CA GLU A 418 31.92 21.83 -15.56
C GLU A 418 32.06 22.95 -14.51
N ALA A 419 31.29 22.87 -13.42
CA ALA A 419 31.41 23.81 -12.30
C ALA A 419 32.76 23.67 -11.55
N LEU A 420 33.25 22.44 -11.37
CA LEU A 420 34.56 22.18 -10.77
C LEU A 420 35.72 22.70 -11.63
N VAL A 421 35.62 22.58 -12.96
CA VAL A 421 36.61 23.18 -13.87
C VAL A 421 36.63 24.70 -13.69
N ALA A 422 35.46 25.36 -13.63
CA ALA A 422 35.36 26.79 -13.39
C ALA A 422 36.00 27.22 -12.04
N LYS A 423 35.85 26.40 -10.99
CA LYS A 423 36.54 26.59 -9.71
C LYS A 423 38.06 26.61 -9.90
N GLN A 424 38.62 25.61 -10.57
CA GLN A 424 40.06 25.45 -10.76
C GLN A 424 40.66 26.59 -11.60
N GLU A 425 40.00 26.95 -12.70
CA GLU A 425 40.42 28.08 -13.56
C GLU A 425 40.44 29.39 -12.78
N ALA A 426 39.41 29.64 -11.95
CA ALA A 426 39.31 30.84 -11.15
C ALA A 426 40.39 30.93 -10.05
N GLN A 427 40.85 29.79 -9.52
CA GLN A 427 41.88 29.71 -8.49
C GLN A 427 43.30 29.89 -9.02
N GLY A 428 43.53 29.72 -10.33
CA GLY A 428 44.84 29.87 -10.98
C GLY A 428 45.72 28.65 -10.75
N SER A 429 45.85 27.80 -11.76
CA SER A 429 46.59 26.53 -11.68
C SER A 429 48.10 26.73 -11.84
N ASP A 430 48.85 26.38 -10.79
CA ASP A 430 50.29 26.07 -10.83
C ASP A 430 50.57 24.71 -10.14
N SER A 431 49.54 23.87 -9.97
CA SER A 431 49.67 22.55 -9.35
C SER A 431 49.06 21.45 -10.21
N ASP A 432 49.87 20.46 -10.56
CA ASP A 432 49.50 19.21 -11.24
C ASP A 432 48.23 18.60 -10.63
N GLY A 433 47.10 18.83 -11.30
CA GLY A 433 45.73 18.69 -10.79
C GLY A 433 45.17 17.27 -10.74
N GLU A 434 45.99 16.24 -10.52
CA GLU A 434 45.55 14.84 -10.56
C GLU A 434 44.98 14.33 -9.22
N ALA A 435 45.35 14.98 -8.09
CA ALA A 435 44.95 14.57 -6.73
C ALA A 435 43.63 15.19 -6.22
N ASP A 436 43.21 16.35 -6.73
CA ASP A 436 41.95 17.03 -6.32
C ASP A 436 40.73 16.52 -7.10
N ILE A 437 40.94 16.01 -8.32
CA ILE A 437 39.91 15.36 -9.15
C ILE A 437 39.47 14.03 -8.52
N THR A 438 40.29 13.42 -7.67
CA THR A 438 39.97 12.17 -6.99
C THR A 438 38.97 12.34 -5.84
N GLU A 439 38.98 13.49 -5.15
CA GLU A 439 38.02 13.81 -4.08
C GLU A 439 36.63 14.17 -4.66
N ALA A 440 36.60 14.95 -5.74
CA ALA A 440 35.40 15.19 -6.54
C ALA A 440 34.80 13.89 -7.12
N LYS A 441 35.65 12.94 -7.58
CA LYS A 441 35.23 11.59 -8.00
C LYS A 441 34.69 10.71 -6.87
N VAL A 442 35.04 10.99 -5.62
CA VAL A 442 34.54 10.28 -4.44
C VAL A 442 33.15 10.82 -4.05
N GLU A 443 32.94 12.13 -4.17
CA GLU A 443 31.66 12.81 -3.98
C GLU A 443 30.66 12.46 -5.11
N GLU A 444 31.14 12.42 -6.36
CA GLU A 444 30.44 11.91 -7.55
C GLU A 444 29.97 10.46 -7.35
N ARG A 445 30.85 9.55 -6.91
CA ARG A 445 30.49 8.15 -6.63
C ARG A 445 29.46 7.99 -5.52
N LEU A 446 29.45 8.89 -4.54
CA LEU A 446 28.46 8.88 -3.48
C LEU A 446 27.09 9.28 -4.04
N ILE A 447 27.00 10.39 -4.77
CA ILE A 447 25.75 10.84 -5.42
C ILE A 447 25.22 9.76 -6.37
N THR A 448 26.06 9.15 -7.23
CA THR A 448 25.61 8.09 -8.16
C THR A 448 25.12 6.83 -7.40
N ARG A 449 25.80 6.41 -6.32
CA ARG A 449 25.39 5.24 -5.52
C ARG A 449 24.07 5.50 -4.76
N TYR A 450 23.89 6.72 -4.23
CA TYR A 450 22.66 7.16 -3.55
C TYR A 450 21.46 7.30 -4.49
N VAL A 451 21.70 7.76 -5.72
CA VAL A 451 20.68 7.88 -6.76
C VAL A 451 20.23 6.51 -7.29
N ASP A 452 21.12 5.51 -7.22
CA ASP A 452 20.90 4.17 -7.74
C ASP A 452 20.05 3.29 -6.79
N GLU A 453 20.28 3.36 -5.47
CA GLU A 453 19.56 2.57 -4.46
C GLU A 453 18.07 2.95 -4.34
N ARG A 454 17.74 4.25 -4.38
CA ARG A 454 16.32 4.70 -4.38
C ARG A 454 15.64 4.40 -5.72
N ALA A 455 16.38 4.47 -6.83
CA ALA A 455 15.87 4.06 -8.14
C ALA A 455 15.61 2.56 -8.22
N GLU A 456 16.35 1.73 -7.47
CA GLU A 456 16.06 0.31 -7.28
C GLU A 456 14.79 0.09 -6.44
N ALA A 457 14.62 0.78 -5.30
CA ALA A 457 13.38 0.71 -4.53
C ALA A 457 12.14 1.18 -5.33
N PHE A 458 12.31 2.20 -6.20
CA PHE A 458 11.25 2.65 -7.11
C PHE A 458 11.02 1.72 -8.29
N LYS A 459 12.07 1.09 -8.82
CA LYS A 459 11.97 0.02 -9.82
C LYS A 459 11.25 -1.18 -9.23
N ASP A 460 11.51 -1.54 -7.97
CA ASP A 460 10.80 -2.60 -7.26
C ASP A 460 9.35 -2.21 -7.02
N THR A 461 9.06 -0.95 -6.67
CA THR A 461 7.70 -0.44 -6.55
C THR A 461 6.96 -0.42 -7.90
N PHE A 462 7.63 -0.10 -9.00
CA PHE A 462 7.03 -0.13 -10.34
C PHE A 462 6.91 -1.55 -10.89
N ASP A 463 7.88 -2.42 -10.67
CA ASP A 463 7.83 -3.83 -11.04
C ASP A 463 6.70 -4.51 -10.25
N LEU A 464 6.55 -4.15 -8.97
CA LEU A 464 5.39 -4.47 -8.15
C LEU A 464 4.10 -3.89 -8.74
N MET A 465 4.03 -2.60 -9.03
CA MET A 465 2.83 -1.94 -9.57
C MET A 465 2.43 -2.50 -10.94
N SER A 466 3.40 -2.83 -11.79
CA SER A 466 3.19 -3.30 -13.15
C SER A 466 2.88 -4.79 -13.25
N LYS A 467 3.42 -5.59 -12.32
CA LYS A 467 2.88 -6.91 -12.03
C LYS A 467 1.45 -6.76 -11.49
N THR A 468 1.19 -5.76 -10.64
CA THR A 468 -0.12 -5.62 -10.01
C THR A 468 -1.25 -5.22 -10.95
N TRP A 469 -1.09 -4.22 -11.82
CA TRP A 469 -2.19 -3.53 -12.51
C TRP A 469 -3.16 -4.39 -13.32
N GLY A 470 -2.67 -5.47 -13.95
CA GLY A 470 -3.48 -6.36 -14.79
C GLY A 470 -4.69 -6.90 -14.02
N ALA A 471 -4.54 -7.15 -12.72
CA ALA A 471 -5.60 -7.63 -11.84
C ALA A 471 -6.53 -6.55 -11.28
N TRP A 472 -6.15 -5.27 -11.38
CA TRP A 472 -6.76 -4.16 -10.62
C TRP A 472 -7.75 -3.37 -11.47
N THR A 473 -7.66 -3.51 -12.79
CA THR A 473 -8.61 -2.96 -13.74
C THR A 473 -9.85 -3.86 -13.92
N ILE A 474 -9.75 -5.16 -13.59
CA ILE A 474 -10.90 -6.08 -13.52
C ILE A 474 -12.08 -5.47 -12.74
N VAL A 475 -11.81 -4.98 -11.53
CA VAL A 475 -12.85 -4.58 -10.56
C VAL A 475 -13.49 -3.24 -10.93
N ALA A 476 -12.78 -2.36 -11.65
CA ALA A 476 -13.28 -1.05 -12.03
C ALA A 476 -14.21 -1.06 -13.25
N GLY A 477 -14.23 -2.16 -14.03
CA GLY A 477 -15.00 -2.25 -15.29
C GLY A 477 -16.50 -2.49 -15.12
N LEU A 478 -16.95 -2.99 -13.97
CA LEU A 478 -18.37 -3.35 -13.78
C LEU A 478 -19.21 -2.29 -13.04
N GLY A 479 -18.57 -1.33 -12.36
CA GLY A 479 -19.27 -0.35 -11.52
C GLY A 479 -19.54 1.02 -12.16
N ALA A 480 -18.75 1.45 -13.16
CA ALA A 480 -18.82 2.84 -13.65
C ALA A 480 -19.70 3.05 -14.89
N ALA A 481 -20.09 2.00 -15.63
CA ALA A 481 -20.81 2.15 -16.91
C ALA A 481 -22.32 1.81 -16.89
N VAL A 482 -22.93 1.51 -15.72
CA VAL A 482 -24.37 1.21 -15.63
C VAL A 482 -25.07 2.10 -14.61
N SER A 483 -24.95 3.42 -14.75
CA SER A 483 -25.79 4.40 -14.06
C SER A 483 -27.09 4.73 -14.80
N SER A 484 -27.57 3.88 -15.73
CA SER A 484 -28.80 4.15 -16.49
C SER A 484 -29.65 2.94 -16.90
N VAL A 485 -29.76 1.90 -16.06
CA VAL A 485 -30.92 0.99 -16.12
C VAL A 485 -31.58 0.91 -14.74
N PRO A 486 -32.81 1.44 -14.57
CA PRO A 486 -33.52 1.41 -13.30
C PRO A 486 -33.71 -0.03 -12.78
N GLN A 487 -33.48 -0.18 -11.49
CA GLN A 487 -33.79 -1.36 -10.70
C GLN A 487 -35.22 -1.85 -10.95
N VAL A 488 -35.37 -3.01 -11.60
CA VAL A 488 -36.60 -3.81 -11.60
C VAL A 488 -36.26 -5.25 -11.30
N ILE A 489 -35.77 -5.50 -10.08
CA ILE A 489 -35.90 -6.80 -9.41
C ILE A 489 -36.35 -6.54 -7.97
N ALA A 490 -37.56 -5.99 -7.86
CA ALA A 490 -38.33 -5.94 -6.63
C ALA A 490 -39.75 -6.37 -6.95
N LEU A 491 -39.96 -7.66 -7.27
CA LEU A 491 -41.28 -8.30 -7.31
C LEU A 491 -41.15 -9.78 -7.63
N LEU A 492 -40.67 -10.59 -6.69
CA LEU A 492 -41.12 -11.99 -6.51
C LEU A 492 -40.93 -12.38 -5.04
N GLY A 493 -41.63 -11.67 -4.16
CA GLY A 493 -41.89 -12.13 -2.80
C GLY A 493 -42.81 -13.34 -2.89
N VAL A 494 -42.31 -14.50 -2.50
CA VAL A 494 -43.09 -15.72 -2.31
C VAL A 494 -43.97 -15.52 -1.09
N SER A 495 -45.21 -15.09 -1.29
CA SER A 495 -46.27 -15.20 -0.30
C SER A 495 -47.22 -16.31 -0.71
N SER A 496 -47.12 -17.43 0.00
CA SER A 496 -48.01 -18.57 -0.02
C SER A 496 -49.45 -18.18 0.30
N THR A 497 -50.40 -18.40 -0.63
CA THR A 497 -51.79 -18.80 -0.33
C THR A 497 -52.45 -19.43 -1.57
N PRO A 498 -53.47 -20.30 -1.42
CA PRO A 498 -53.83 -21.31 -2.41
C PRO A 498 -55.16 -21.00 -3.12
N VAL A 499 -55.15 -20.81 -4.44
CA VAL A 499 -56.38 -20.90 -5.26
C VAL A 499 -56.07 -21.43 -6.66
N GLY A 500 -56.57 -22.64 -6.96
CA GLY A 500 -57.35 -22.95 -8.17
C GLY A 500 -56.68 -22.97 -9.55
N LEU A 501 -56.32 -24.18 -10.00
CA LEU A 501 -56.67 -24.78 -11.30
C LEU A 501 -56.82 -23.85 -12.53
N GLY A 502 -55.70 -23.34 -13.07
CA GLY A 502 -55.72 -22.59 -14.34
C GLY A 502 -54.38 -22.37 -15.03
N LEU A 503 -53.37 -23.24 -14.82
CA LEU A 503 -51.99 -23.00 -15.28
C LEU A 503 -51.36 -24.22 -15.97
N LEU A 504 -51.90 -24.61 -17.13
CA LEU A 504 -51.18 -25.50 -18.06
C LEU A 504 -51.09 -24.95 -19.50
N ALA A 505 -51.70 -23.80 -19.80
CA ALA A 505 -51.61 -23.14 -21.12
C ALA A 505 -50.77 -21.84 -21.14
N THR A 506 -50.51 -21.22 -19.98
CA THR A 506 -49.70 -19.99 -19.85
C THR A 506 -48.24 -20.24 -19.46
N ALA A 507 -47.89 -21.46 -19.05
CA ALA A 507 -46.51 -21.83 -18.72
C ALA A 507 -45.58 -21.87 -19.96
N LEU A 508 -46.09 -22.23 -21.14
CA LEU A 508 -45.28 -22.27 -22.37
C LEU A 508 -45.08 -20.88 -23.01
N ILE A 509 -46.03 -19.96 -22.87
CA ILE A 509 -45.91 -18.57 -23.36
C ILE A 509 -45.12 -17.70 -22.36
N GLY A 510 -45.28 -17.93 -21.05
CA GLY A 510 -44.48 -17.28 -20.01
C GLY A 510 -43.02 -17.75 -19.98
N ALA A 511 -42.78 -19.05 -20.20
CA ALA A 511 -41.41 -19.58 -20.33
C ALA A 511 -40.74 -19.09 -21.62
N SER A 512 -41.45 -19.00 -22.75
CA SER A 512 -40.87 -18.47 -23.99
C SER A 512 -40.59 -16.96 -23.91
N TYR A 513 -41.48 -16.18 -23.27
CA TYR A 513 -41.25 -14.74 -23.05
C TYR A 513 -40.09 -14.48 -22.07
N ASN A 514 -40.01 -15.23 -20.97
CA ASN A 514 -38.88 -15.13 -20.04
C ASN A 514 -37.58 -15.63 -20.67
N HIS A 515 -37.61 -16.70 -21.47
CA HIS A 515 -36.43 -17.19 -22.19
C HIS A 515 -35.98 -16.21 -23.28
N HIS A 516 -36.92 -15.54 -23.97
CA HIS A 516 -36.60 -14.51 -24.96
C HIS A 516 -36.02 -13.25 -24.29
N LYS A 517 -36.59 -12.82 -23.15
CA LYS A 517 -36.09 -11.68 -22.37
C LYS A 517 -34.70 -11.96 -21.78
N LEU A 518 -34.49 -13.14 -21.19
CA LEU A 518 -33.19 -13.56 -20.66
C LEU A 518 -32.15 -13.72 -21.77
N SER A 519 -32.53 -14.29 -22.92
CA SER A 519 -31.63 -14.39 -24.08
C SER A 519 -31.26 -13.02 -24.63
N LYS A 520 -32.19 -12.06 -24.65
CA LYS A 520 -31.94 -10.68 -25.07
C LYS A 520 -31.00 -9.97 -24.09
N GLN A 521 -31.27 -10.04 -22.79
CA GLN A 521 -30.41 -9.48 -21.74
C GLN A 521 -29.01 -10.08 -21.75
N LEU A 522 -28.90 -11.40 -21.95
CA LEU A 522 -27.62 -12.10 -22.07
C LEU A 522 -26.82 -11.60 -23.27
N ASN A 523 -27.46 -11.47 -24.44
CA ASN A 523 -26.80 -10.98 -25.66
C ASN A 523 -26.40 -9.50 -25.53
N GLU A 524 -27.28 -8.65 -24.99
CA GLU A 524 -26.97 -7.25 -24.69
C GLU A 524 -25.75 -7.14 -23.75
N ARG A 525 -25.69 -7.97 -22.71
CA ARG A 525 -24.55 -7.99 -21.77
C ARG A 525 -23.25 -8.45 -22.42
N ARG A 526 -23.30 -9.47 -23.28
CA ARG A 526 -22.14 -9.94 -24.06
C ARG A 526 -21.62 -8.86 -25.00
N GLU A 527 -22.52 -8.18 -25.72
CA GLU A 527 -22.16 -7.09 -26.63
C GLU A 527 -21.53 -5.92 -25.88
N MET A 528 -22.09 -5.53 -24.72
CA MET A 528 -21.50 -4.50 -23.86
C MET A 528 -20.09 -4.87 -23.39
N MET A 529 -19.89 -6.08 -22.85
CA MET A 529 -18.57 -6.51 -22.37
C MET A 529 -17.49 -6.50 -23.46
N ILE A 530 -17.85 -6.87 -24.71
CA ILE A 530 -16.92 -6.81 -25.85
C ILE A 530 -16.67 -5.36 -26.28
N ALA A 531 -17.71 -4.52 -26.28
CA ALA A 531 -17.62 -3.11 -26.63
C ALA A 531 -16.81 -2.28 -25.62
N GLU A 532 -16.65 -2.75 -24.38
CA GLU A 532 -15.86 -2.10 -23.32
C GLU A 532 -14.34 -2.27 -23.49
N PHE A 533 -13.86 -3.22 -24.30
CA PHE A 533 -12.42 -3.49 -24.45
C PHE A 533 -11.57 -2.29 -24.88
N PRO A 534 -11.99 -1.43 -25.84
CA PRO A 534 -11.23 -0.24 -26.21
C PRO A 534 -11.08 0.75 -25.05
N GLU A 535 -12.16 1.06 -24.33
CA GLU A 535 -12.14 1.98 -23.19
C GLU A 535 -11.27 1.42 -22.06
N TYR A 536 -11.42 0.12 -21.78
CA TYR A 536 -10.62 -0.60 -20.80
C TYR A 536 -9.12 -0.55 -21.12
N ALA A 537 -8.74 -0.81 -22.38
CA ALA A 537 -7.36 -0.77 -22.83
C ALA A 537 -6.78 0.65 -22.76
N GLN A 538 -7.55 1.68 -23.15
CA GLN A 538 -7.14 3.07 -23.03
C GLN A 538 -6.90 3.47 -21.58
N LYS A 539 -7.78 3.05 -20.68
CA LYS A 539 -7.65 3.30 -19.24
C LYS A 539 -6.35 2.70 -18.69
N ILE A 540 -6.08 1.42 -18.98
CA ILE A 540 -4.84 0.76 -18.55
C ILE A 540 -3.61 1.52 -19.02
N VAL A 541 -3.50 1.77 -20.32
CA VAL A 541 -2.31 2.43 -20.90
C VAL A 541 -2.12 3.83 -20.34
N LYS A 542 -3.22 4.59 -20.17
CA LYS A 542 -3.20 5.94 -19.59
C LYS A 542 -2.71 5.92 -18.15
N GLU A 543 -3.23 5.02 -17.32
CA GLU A 543 -2.86 4.94 -15.91
C GLU A 543 -1.38 4.57 -15.73
N TYR A 544 -0.86 3.64 -16.54
CA TYR A 544 0.57 3.32 -16.57
C TYR A 544 1.43 4.50 -16.98
N ARG A 545 0.97 5.30 -17.94
CA ARG A 545 1.69 6.48 -18.39
C ARG A 545 1.78 7.53 -17.28
N ILE A 546 0.67 7.77 -16.56
CA ILE A 546 0.66 8.70 -15.43
C ILE A 546 1.67 8.29 -14.36
N GLN A 547 1.76 6.99 -14.04
CA GLN A 547 2.74 6.51 -13.06
C GLN A 547 4.18 6.65 -13.54
N ALA A 548 4.44 6.34 -14.81
CA ALA A 548 5.75 6.57 -15.42
C ALA A 548 6.14 8.05 -15.33
N GLU A 549 5.19 8.97 -15.58
CA GLU A 549 5.37 10.42 -15.42
C GLU A 549 5.67 10.80 -13.95
N GLU A 550 4.92 10.27 -12.98
CA GLU A 550 5.15 10.51 -11.55
C GLU A 550 6.54 10.04 -11.09
N ILE A 551 6.98 8.86 -11.53
CA ILE A 551 8.29 8.30 -11.18
C ILE A 551 9.42 9.15 -11.77
N VAL A 552 9.31 9.52 -13.05
CA VAL A 552 10.27 10.39 -13.72
C VAL A 552 10.32 11.76 -13.03
N ASN A 553 9.18 12.38 -12.75
CA ASN A 553 9.09 13.67 -12.08
C ASN A 553 9.65 13.62 -10.65
N SER A 554 9.38 12.55 -9.90
CA SER A 554 9.96 12.36 -8.56
C SER A 554 11.48 12.27 -8.61
N ARG A 555 12.04 11.60 -9.62
CA ARG A 555 13.48 11.53 -9.82
C ARG A 555 14.06 12.88 -10.25
N ILE A 556 13.41 13.61 -11.15
CA ILE A 556 13.82 14.97 -11.53
C ILE A 556 13.85 15.87 -10.31
N GLY A 557 12.80 15.86 -9.49
CA GLY A 557 12.74 16.65 -8.24
C GLY A 557 13.90 16.33 -7.30
N PHE A 558 14.27 15.06 -7.17
CA PHE A 558 15.44 14.65 -6.38
C PHE A 558 16.77 15.15 -6.95
N LEU A 559 16.97 15.08 -8.27
CA LEU A 559 18.19 15.60 -8.90
C LEU A 559 18.29 17.13 -8.79
N ILE A 560 17.16 17.83 -8.82
CA ILE A 560 17.09 19.28 -8.56
C ILE A 560 17.48 19.59 -7.12
N GLU A 561 16.98 18.81 -6.16
CA GLU A 561 17.34 18.94 -4.75
C GLU A 561 18.86 18.81 -4.55
N ILE A 562 19.52 17.88 -5.25
CA ILE A 562 20.99 17.74 -5.22
C ILE A 562 21.68 19.02 -5.71
N ILE A 563 21.24 19.59 -6.83
CA ILE A 563 21.79 20.85 -7.36
C ILE A 563 21.61 21.99 -6.34
N ASP A 564 20.42 22.13 -5.77
CA ASP A 564 20.11 23.20 -4.82
C ASP A 564 20.92 23.07 -3.53
N ASN A 565 21.08 21.85 -3.03
CA ASN A 565 21.91 21.59 -1.87
C ASN A 565 23.38 21.98 -2.11
N GLU A 566 23.92 21.70 -3.30
CA GLU A 566 25.29 22.10 -3.66
C GLU A 566 25.43 23.63 -3.74
N ILE A 567 24.44 24.33 -4.32
CA ILE A 567 24.41 25.80 -4.35
C ILE A 567 24.42 26.37 -2.93
N ASP A 568 23.59 25.83 -2.04
CA ASP A 568 23.48 26.26 -0.65
C ASP A 568 24.80 25.99 0.11
N SER A 569 25.40 24.82 -0.08
CA SER A 569 26.68 24.45 0.51
C SER A 569 27.79 25.42 0.11
N LEU A 570 27.95 25.67 -1.20
CA LEU A 570 28.94 26.63 -1.70
C LEU A 570 28.68 28.05 -1.20
N SER A 571 27.41 28.49 -1.14
CA SER A 571 27.03 29.82 -0.65
C SER A 571 27.36 29.99 0.84
N ASN A 572 27.14 28.95 1.64
CA ASN A 572 27.54 28.91 3.04
C ASN A 572 29.06 28.95 3.21
N SER A 573 29.81 28.20 2.40
CA SER A 573 31.29 28.22 2.41
C SER A 573 31.85 29.59 2.02
N ILE A 574 31.26 30.25 1.01
CA ILE A 574 31.62 31.62 0.62
C ILE A 574 31.40 32.57 1.79
N SER A 575 30.20 32.56 2.38
CA SER A 575 29.81 33.45 3.47
C SER A 575 30.72 33.28 4.69
N LEU A 576 31.06 32.03 5.03
CA LEU A 576 31.98 31.72 6.12
C LEU A 576 33.38 32.30 5.86
N LEU A 577 33.96 32.04 4.68
CA LEU A 577 35.30 32.55 4.35
C LEU A 577 35.34 34.08 4.25
N GLU A 578 34.26 34.73 3.78
CA GLU A 578 34.13 36.20 3.76
C GLU A 578 34.09 36.78 5.18
N GLN A 579 33.32 36.15 6.08
CA GLN A 579 33.29 36.54 7.50
C GLN A 579 34.68 36.42 8.15
N ARG A 580 35.42 35.34 7.84
CA ARG A 580 36.79 35.12 8.34
C ARG A 580 37.77 36.19 7.85
N LEU A 581 37.64 36.66 6.60
CA LEU A 581 38.45 37.78 6.09
C LEU A 581 38.16 39.11 6.80
N GLY A 582 36.98 39.26 7.39
CA GLY A 582 36.53 40.48 8.08
C GLY A 582 36.76 40.53 9.59
N THR A 583 37.31 39.47 10.21
CA THR A 583 37.47 39.36 11.68
C THR A 583 38.89 38.99 12.10
N ASP A 584 39.41 39.56 13.19
CA ASP A 584 40.74 39.20 13.73
C ASP A 584 40.68 37.83 14.44
N GLU A 585 41.21 36.81 13.78
CA GLU A 585 41.14 35.39 14.17
C GLU A 585 42.30 34.96 15.09
N SER A 586 42.02 34.46 16.29
CA SER A 586 42.91 33.43 16.88
C SER A 586 42.27 32.53 17.92
N LEU A 587 41.50 33.05 18.88
CA LEU A 587 40.98 32.22 19.98
C LEU A 587 39.69 31.45 19.64
N ASP A 588 38.80 32.02 18.82
CA ASP A 588 37.49 31.41 18.54
C ASP A 588 37.56 30.33 17.45
N ARG A 589 38.58 30.39 16.58
CA ARG A 589 38.81 29.43 15.48
C ARG A 589 39.21 28.05 15.98
N GLY A 590 40.12 27.98 16.96
CA GLY A 590 40.57 26.71 17.54
C GLY A 590 39.39 25.92 18.13
N ARG A 591 38.51 26.61 18.87
CA ARG A 591 37.29 26.02 19.45
C ARG A 591 36.30 25.55 18.39
N ARG A 592 36.13 26.29 17.30
CA ARG A 592 35.25 25.87 16.18
C ARG A 592 35.80 24.64 15.47
N LEU A 593 37.11 24.58 15.22
CA LEU A 593 37.75 23.42 14.59
C LEU A 593 37.66 22.18 15.47
N GLU A 594 37.91 22.31 16.78
CA GLU A 594 37.73 21.22 17.75
C GLU A 594 36.29 20.71 17.73
N LYS A 595 35.30 21.61 17.84
CA LYS A 595 33.88 21.23 17.75
C LYS A 595 33.51 20.55 16.43
N LEU A 596 34.04 21.02 15.30
CA LEU A 596 33.79 20.39 14.00
C LEU A 596 34.44 19.01 13.90
N ALA A 597 35.65 18.83 14.45
CA ALA A 597 36.31 17.52 14.51
C ALA A 597 35.51 16.53 15.38
N ASP A 598 35.02 16.97 16.53
CA ASP A 598 34.14 16.17 17.40
C ASP A 598 32.87 15.74 16.65
N LEU A 599 32.23 16.67 15.93
CA LEU A 599 31.03 16.37 15.13
C LEU A 599 31.30 15.40 13.96
N ILE A 600 32.49 15.46 13.33
CA ILE A 600 32.89 14.48 12.32
C ILE A 600 32.98 13.08 12.94
N GLN A 601 33.57 12.98 14.13
CA GLN A 601 33.66 11.72 14.86
C GLN A 601 32.26 11.20 15.25
N GLU A 602 31.39 12.07 15.79
CA GLU A 602 30.00 11.72 16.11
C GLU A 602 29.26 11.19 14.87
N CYS A 603 29.41 11.84 13.71
CA CYS A 603 28.80 11.37 12.46
C CYS A 603 29.30 9.97 12.07
N GLN A 604 30.60 9.68 12.23
CA GLN A 604 31.15 8.35 11.95
C GLN A 604 30.62 7.30 12.93
N GLU A 605 30.48 7.64 14.21
CA GLU A 605 29.92 6.74 15.23
C GLU A 605 28.45 6.41 14.93
N VAL A 606 27.65 7.40 14.49
CA VAL A 606 26.26 7.16 14.09
C VAL A 606 26.19 6.32 12.82
N ASP A 607 27.03 6.57 11.80
CA ASP A 607 27.07 5.78 10.56
C ASP A 607 27.43 4.32 10.84
N ASN A 608 28.39 4.07 11.73
CA ASN A 608 28.74 2.72 12.16
C ASN A 608 27.56 2.03 12.87
N LYS A 609 26.85 2.72 13.76
CA LYS A 609 25.65 2.17 14.43
C LYS A 609 24.52 1.86 13.44
N ILE A 610 24.34 2.69 12.41
CA ILE A 610 23.35 2.44 11.35
C ILE A 610 23.74 1.18 10.56
N LYS A 611 25.01 1.04 10.19
CA LYS A 611 25.50 -0.16 9.49
C LYS A 611 25.34 -1.43 10.33
N GLU A 612 25.66 -1.36 11.62
CA GLU A 612 25.43 -2.47 12.57
C GLU A 612 23.94 -2.85 12.65
N LEU A 613 23.05 -1.85 12.66
CA LEU A 613 21.60 -2.07 12.64
C LEU A 613 21.15 -2.76 11.34
N CYS A 614 21.60 -2.29 10.18
CA CYS A 614 21.30 -2.90 8.87
C CYS A 614 21.76 -4.35 8.81
N SER A 615 23.02 -4.63 9.16
CA SER A 615 23.56 -5.99 9.15
C SER A 615 22.82 -6.91 10.13
N SER A 616 22.40 -6.39 11.28
CA SER A 616 21.60 -7.16 12.24
C SER A 616 20.21 -7.50 11.68
N ALA A 617 19.57 -6.56 10.97
CA ALA A 617 18.26 -6.78 10.34
C ALA A 617 18.33 -7.75 9.14
N GLU A 618 19.37 -7.64 8.30
CA GLU A 618 19.61 -8.56 7.18
C GLU A 618 19.90 -10.00 7.63
N ASN A 619 20.64 -10.15 8.74
CA ASN A 619 20.90 -11.46 9.35
C ASN A 619 19.60 -12.13 9.85
N ILE A 620 18.62 -11.35 10.32
CA ILE A 620 17.31 -11.89 10.70
C ILE A 620 16.58 -12.41 9.45
N GLN A 621 16.59 -11.67 8.34
CA GLN A 621 15.92 -12.07 7.10
C GLN A 621 16.56 -13.31 6.43
N THR A 622 17.89 -13.40 6.43
CA THR A 622 18.62 -14.52 5.78
C THR A 622 18.49 -15.85 6.54
N ASN A 623 18.41 -15.81 7.87
CA ASN A 623 18.16 -17.01 8.68
C ASN A 623 16.74 -17.59 8.43
N ILE A 624 15.76 -16.75 8.13
CA ILE A 624 14.39 -17.20 7.83
C ILE A 624 14.31 -17.86 6.44
N ALA A 625 14.96 -17.26 5.44
CA ALA A 625 14.98 -17.82 4.08
C ALA A 625 15.67 -19.19 4.00
N THR A 626 16.61 -19.46 4.90
CA THR A 626 17.29 -20.77 4.99
C THR A 626 16.42 -21.83 5.68
N ASP A 627 15.65 -21.47 6.71
CA ASP A 627 14.70 -22.39 7.36
C ASP A 627 13.53 -22.77 6.45
N ASP A 628 12.95 -21.82 5.69
CA ASP A 628 11.88 -22.13 4.72
C ASP A 628 12.35 -23.06 3.58
N SER A 629 13.63 -22.96 3.19
CA SER A 629 14.21 -23.85 2.18
C SER A 629 14.45 -25.28 2.69
N ALA A 630 14.68 -25.43 4.00
CA ALA A 630 14.83 -26.73 4.66
C ALA A 630 13.48 -27.44 4.83
N ILE A 631 12.40 -26.69 5.06
CA ILE A 631 11.03 -27.23 5.18
C ILE A 631 10.46 -27.60 3.81
N ALA A 632 10.77 -26.85 2.74
CA ALA A 632 10.32 -27.19 1.38
C ALA A 632 11.04 -28.41 0.75
N THR A 633 12.12 -28.89 1.37
CA THR A 633 12.89 -30.07 0.92
C THR A 633 12.69 -31.32 1.79
N SER A 634 11.85 -31.24 2.83
CA SER A 634 11.34 -32.36 3.63
C SER A 634 9.89 -32.67 3.29
#